data_AF-A0A834RE36-F1
#
_entry.id   AF-A0A834RE36-F1
#
_cell.length_a   1.000
_cell.length_b   1.000
_cell.length_c   1.000
_cell.angle_alpha   90.00
_cell.angle_beta   90.00
_cell.angle_gamma   90.00
#
_symmetry.space_group_name_H-M   'P 1'
#
loop_
_entity.id
_entity.type
_entity.pdbx_description
1 polymer ?
#
loop_
_entity_poly.entity_id
_entity_poly.type
_entity_poly.pdbx_seq_one_letter_code
_entity_poly.pdbx_strand_id
1 'polypeptide(L)'
;MDSKSMQLDPVSESVQDNFSSHSLSDLNEISDSNDAQMSSFEEKVEQTLGDSEKIMREKVNKLNSENHNLKKENSSLNDRLISLEKNFLNLKNKAEKASAQIDASKAELQSMVIKYARSEKELIEFRKRYEEIDRKYKEILKEKDVAQSKITDLTKERKHLRGNLEKQVLESASFQNKNEILKNKLEQNEVANQRLKLLNEELTDKYEKCRASLDEIESALIKFNKKEIDDDEIEEKNIENETTLNQTKWVDVYLDCLRSNEKLKDRVANLEQKIIGKKLETDALNLQIENFKKYVLDYDKKSELIESLKNELINRQNVINDLKSKFDQINEINRDLLSDANSSKHKESELLEYTERMTAKMVSLQSDHNNLQKRFDQMEIDFDKLNEINERLKIDNDDLKTKLEHTQQSKEKDLNELHSQIEMKQAKLKSDRLKIEDLENQIQIMKRKHILNLKELNKEIQTLRKQQQQQNNQLLAIKANNGDDKNDHNSASTLSSRTSSLNSLSNHDHSQPGPDSNIGKDQSRNKSIEHDHMNHNLSDEDHHHRNHHEIQHADSRSSCSSSSTNELTSLNDIDRNTLIERILKLQKQLIKRNEKIDFLEDHNGQLIIEMKKKSKLLQYFILKEEAGALATETMDKNKIYLSRRGGGIMSSLYNSSLTDDTMTLERSLEINQKLHAVLEDTLLKNMTLKENLNTLAGEIDRLNHQSK
;
A
#
# COMPACT_ATOMS: atom_id res chain seq x y z
N MET A 1 26.12 47.91 15.88
CA MET A 1 26.32 49.25 16.46
C MET A 1 27.77 49.36 16.85
N ASP A 2 28.42 50.45 16.46
CA ASP A 2 29.86 50.64 16.68
C ASP A 2 30.19 50.79 18.17
N SER A 3 31.35 50.27 18.58
CA SER A 3 31.94 50.57 19.88
C SER A 3 33.45 50.57 19.77
N LYS A 4 34.02 51.77 19.93
CA LYS A 4 35.43 52.12 19.81
C LYS A 4 36.32 51.23 20.69
N SER A 5 37.38 50.68 20.11
CA SER A 5 38.59 50.32 20.85
C SER A 5 39.44 51.57 21.06
N MET A 6 39.70 51.96 22.31
CA MET A 6 40.74 52.94 22.63
C MET A 6 42.06 52.21 22.86
N GLN A 7 43.07 52.64 22.12
CA GLN A 7 44.46 52.19 22.19
C GLN A 7 45.17 53.02 23.27
N LEU A 8 45.95 52.39 24.14
CA LEU A 8 46.77 53.05 25.16
C LEU A 8 48.20 52.52 25.06
N ASP A 9 49.12 53.41 24.63
CA ASP A 9 50.54 53.13 24.56
C ASP A 9 51.21 53.26 25.94
N PRO A 10 52.26 52.47 26.25
CA PRO A 10 53.08 52.66 27.44
C PRO A 10 54.23 53.66 27.16
N VAL A 11 54.32 54.71 27.96
CA VAL A 11 55.49 55.61 27.97
C VAL A 11 56.61 54.97 28.80
N SER A 12 57.73 54.66 28.16
CA SER A 12 58.97 54.25 28.82
C SER A 12 59.95 55.44 28.89
N GLU A 13 60.17 55.96 30.10
CA GLU A 13 61.07 57.10 30.32
C GLU A 13 62.46 56.62 30.71
N SER A 14 63.42 56.73 29.79
CA SER A 14 64.83 56.44 30.00
C SER A 14 65.63 57.74 30.05
N VAL A 15 65.94 58.22 31.27
CA VAL A 15 66.86 59.35 31.46
C VAL A 15 68.27 58.78 31.61
N GLN A 16 69.15 59.17 30.67
CA GLN A 16 70.56 58.78 30.66
C GLN A 16 71.43 60.04 30.74
N ASP A 17 72.63 59.87 31.31
CA ASP A 17 73.51 60.95 31.76
C ASP A 17 73.90 61.95 30.68
N ASN A 18 74.19 63.19 31.10
CA ASN A 18 75.16 64.00 30.37
C ASN A 18 75.97 64.92 31.30
N PHE A 19 77.30 64.77 31.25
CA PHE A 19 78.26 65.58 31.97
C PHE A 19 78.40 66.97 31.35
N SER A 20 78.58 68.00 32.18
CA SER A 20 79.53 69.08 31.86
C SER A 20 80.05 69.74 33.13
N SER A 21 81.35 69.63 33.35
CA SER A 21 82.10 70.28 34.42
C SER A 21 82.52 71.69 34.00
N HIS A 22 82.46 72.67 34.90
CA HIS A 22 83.44 73.76 34.88
C HIS A 22 83.79 74.28 36.28
N SER A 23 85.11 74.34 36.50
CA SER A 23 85.83 74.80 37.69
C SER A 23 85.35 76.13 38.28
N LEU A 24 85.37 76.21 39.61
CA LEU A 24 85.65 77.43 40.34
C LEU A 24 86.49 77.10 41.58
N SER A 25 87.81 77.07 41.39
CA SER A 25 88.79 77.25 42.46
C SER A 25 88.92 78.74 42.77
N ASP A 26 88.88 79.10 44.05
CA ASP A 26 89.77 80.06 44.72
C ASP A 26 89.12 80.60 46.00
N LEU A 27 89.62 80.13 47.15
CA LEU A 27 90.14 80.95 48.26
C LEU A 27 90.32 80.07 49.49
N ASN A 28 91.59 79.80 49.80
CA ASN A 28 92.04 79.06 50.97
C ASN A 28 92.85 80.04 51.83
N GLU A 29 92.40 80.35 53.05
CA GLU A 29 93.23 80.80 54.20
C GLU A 29 92.36 81.15 55.43
N ILE A 30 92.98 81.17 56.63
CA ILE A 30 92.37 81.25 57.98
C ILE A 30 91.77 79.90 58.43
N SER A 31 92.58 78.85 58.64
CA SER A 31 93.48 78.62 59.80
C SER A 31 92.79 78.27 61.13
N ASP A 32 92.73 76.97 61.42
CA ASP A 32 93.09 76.35 62.70
C ASP A 32 92.34 76.80 63.97
N SER A 33 91.00 76.81 63.92
CA SER A 33 90.17 76.86 65.15
C SER A 33 88.78 76.20 65.04
N ASN A 34 88.26 75.93 63.84
CA ASN A 34 86.89 75.45 63.64
C ASN A 34 86.73 73.92 63.49
N ASP A 35 87.79 73.17 63.16
CA ASP A 35 87.67 71.74 62.77
C ASP A 35 87.07 70.85 63.86
N ALA A 36 87.35 71.15 65.14
CA ALA A 36 86.80 70.39 66.27
C ALA A 36 85.29 70.61 66.49
N GLN A 37 84.73 71.73 66.03
CA GLN A 37 83.29 71.99 66.12
C GLN A 37 82.54 71.55 64.85
N MET A 38 83.14 71.73 63.67
CA MET A 38 82.58 71.24 62.40
C MET A 38 82.47 69.71 62.40
N SER A 39 83.53 68.97 62.76
CA SER A 39 83.51 67.50 62.75
C SER A 39 82.41 66.89 63.63
N SER A 40 82.16 67.45 64.83
CA SER A 40 81.07 67.01 65.72
C SER A 40 79.66 67.42 65.23
N PHE A 41 79.57 68.42 64.35
CA PHE A 41 78.30 68.84 63.75
C PHE A 41 78.00 68.04 62.48
N GLU A 42 79.01 67.80 61.65
CA GLU A 42 78.95 66.92 60.47
C GLU A 42 78.60 65.48 60.87
N GLU A 43 79.24 64.91 61.89
CA GLU A 43 78.92 63.56 62.38
C GLU A 43 77.46 63.43 62.84
N LYS A 44 76.87 64.48 63.45
CA LYS A 44 75.45 64.51 63.85
C LYS A 44 74.51 64.73 62.67
N VAL A 45 74.90 65.54 61.69
CA VAL A 45 74.13 65.73 60.45
C VAL A 45 74.13 64.45 59.64
N GLU A 46 75.27 63.79 59.49
CA GLU A 46 75.41 62.51 58.77
C GLU A 46 74.66 61.38 59.48
N GLN A 47 74.70 61.32 60.81
CA GLN A 47 73.91 60.36 61.59
C GLN A 47 72.40 60.59 61.49
N THR A 48 71.93 61.84 61.57
CA THR A 48 70.49 62.14 61.40
C THR A 48 70.00 61.98 59.96
N LEU A 49 70.85 62.25 58.97
CA LEU A 49 70.57 61.95 57.56
C LEU A 49 70.51 60.42 57.33
N GLY A 50 71.46 59.66 57.89
CA GLY A 50 71.50 58.20 57.81
C GLY A 50 70.30 57.52 58.48
N ASP A 51 69.86 58.02 59.64
CA ASP A 51 68.63 57.55 60.30
C ASP A 51 67.37 57.90 59.47
N SER A 52 67.31 59.09 58.88
CA SER A 52 66.23 59.49 57.96
C SER A 52 66.19 58.60 56.71
N GLU A 53 67.34 58.34 56.08
CA GLU A 53 67.45 57.41 54.97
C GLU A 53 67.05 55.98 55.35
N LYS A 54 67.42 55.52 56.54
CA LYS A 54 67.05 54.18 57.03
C LYS A 54 65.53 54.06 57.21
N ILE A 55 64.88 55.07 57.79
CA ILE A 55 63.41 55.16 57.90
C ILE A 55 62.75 55.20 56.51
N MET A 56 63.31 55.96 55.56
CA MET A 56 62.85 56.00 54.17
C MET A 56 62.97 54.63 53.49
N ARG A 57 64.12 53.96 53.60
CA ARG A 57 64.36 52.61 53.05
C ARG A 57 63.40 51.58 53.66
N GLU A 58 63.17 51.61 54.98
CA GLU A 58 62.17 50.75 55.63
C GLU A 58 60.74 51.02 55.14
N LYS A 59 60.37 52.28 54.92
CA LYS A 59 59.03 52.64 54.42
C LYS A 59 58.85 52.25 52.95
N VAL A 60 59.87 52.39 52.11
CA VAL A 60 59.89 51.89 50.72
C VAL A 60 59.78 50.36 50.71
N ASN A 61 60.51 49.65 51.57
CA ASN A 61 60.43 48.18 51.67
C ASN A 61 59.04 47.71 52.13
N LYS A 62 58.41 48.39 53.09
CA LYS A 62 57.03 48.13 53.50
C LYS A 62 56.06 48.33 52.34
N LEU A 63 56.10 49.49 51.67
CA LEU A 63 55.26 49.80 50.50
C LEU A 63 55.47 48.81 49.34
N ASN A 64 56.69 48.32 49.12
CA ASN A 64 56.98 47.29 48.12
C ASN A 64 56.37 45.94 48.50
N SER A 65 56.43 45.54 49.78
CA SER A 65 55.80 44.31 50.26
C SER A 65 54.26 44.37 50.18
N GLU A 66 53.69 45.54 50.47
CA GLU A 66 52.25 45.81 50.42
C GLU A 66 51.74 45.80 48.96
N ASN A 67 52.44 46.49 48.04
CA ASN A 67 52.17 46.39 46.60
C ASN A 67 52.28 44.95 46.07
N HIS A 68 53.26 44.18 46.53
CA HIS A 68 53.41 42.78 46.11
C HIS A 68 52.24 41.89 46.60
N ASN A 69 51.72 42.15 47.80
CA ASN A 69 50.55 41.46 48.32
C ASN A 69 49.27 41.87 47.57
N LEU A 70 49.03 43.18 47.36
CA LEU A 70 47.92 43.69 46.56
C LEU A 70 47.93 43.14 45.13
N LYS A 71 49.11 42.97 44.53
CA LYS A 71 49.26 42.38 43.19
C LYS A 71 48.90 40.89 43.15
N LYS A 72 49.20 40.13 44.21
CA LYS A 72 48.76 38.73 44.37
C LYS A 72 47.25 38.63 44.58
N GLU A 73 46.69 39.51 45.40
CA GLU A 73 45.25 39.55 45.67
C GLU A 73 44.46 39.90 44.40
N ASN A 74 44.90 40.91 43.64
CA ASN A 74 44.32 41.23 42.33
C ASN A 74 44.41 40.07 41.32
N SER A 75 45.52 39.31 41.31
CA SER A 75 45.62 38.10 40.47
C SER A 75 44.57 37.06 40.86
N SER A 76 44.46 36.75 42.16
CA SER A 76 43.49 35.79 42.71
C SER A 76 42.03 36.21 42.43
N LEU A 77 41.73 37.50 42.56
CA LEU A 77 40.41 38.05 42.23
C LEU A 77 40.11 37.94 40.73
N ASN A 78 41.10 38.18 39.86
CA ASN A 78 40.95 38.06 38.42
C ASN A 78 40.71 36.60 37.98
N ASP A 79 41.50 35.65 38.51
CA ASP A 79 41.29 34.21 38.27
C ASP A 79 39.89 33.77 38.71
N ARG A 80 39.41 34.30 39.84
CA ARG A 80 38.07 34.02 40.37
C ARG A 80 36.97 34.65 39.51
N LEU A 81 37.18 35.85 38.97
CA LEU A 81 36.27 36.49 38.01
C LEU A 81 36.15 35.68 36.72
N ILE A 82 37.27 35.26 36.12
CA ILE A 82 37.31 34.38 34.94
C ILE A 82 36.57 33.05 35.21
N SER A 83 36.70 32.50 36.42
CA SER A 83 35.97 31.29 36.82
C SER A 83 34.46 31.49 36.89
N LEU A 84 34.01 32.66 37.37
CA LEU A 84 32.60 33.02 37.46
C LEU A 84 32.01 33.31 36.07
N GLU A 85 32.75 33.97 35.19
CA GLU A 85 32.34 34.21 33.80
C GLU A 85 32.14 32.88 33.04
N LYS A 86 33.08 31.93 33.17
CA LYS A 86 32.93 30.58 32.60
C LYS A 86 31.71 29.86 33.16
N ASN A 87 31.45 29.95 34.47
CA ASN A 87 30.27 29.34 35.09
C ASN A 87 28.96 30.01 34.62
N PHE A 88 28.94 31.33 34.47
CA PHE A 88 27.79 32.06 33.95
C PHE A 88 27.50 31.70 32.49
N LEU A 89 28.53 31.60 31.65
CA LEU A 89 28.39 31.16 30.26
C LEU A 89 27.86 29.71 30.17
N ASN A 90 28.37 28.80 31.00
CA ASN A 90 27.87 27.42 31.09
C ASN A 90 26.39 27.36 31.54
N LEU A 91 25.99 28.17 32.51
CA LEU A 91 24.60 28.26 32.96
C LEU A 91 23.68 28.86 31.88
N LYS A 92 24.14 29.90 31.18
CA LYS A 92 23.43 30.49 30.04
C LYS A 92 23.21 29.46 28.93
N ASN A 93 24.25 28.75 28.51
CA ASN A 93 24.15 27.72 27.46
C ASN A 93 23.21 26.58 27.88
N LYS A 94 23.20 26.18 29.16
CA LYS A 94 22.23 25.21 29.70
C LYS A 94 20.80 25.73 29.66
N ALA A 95 20.57 27.00 30.00
CA ALA A 95 19.24 27.63 29.93
C ALA A 95 18.73 27.73 28.48
N GLU A 96 19.61 28.07 27.53
CA GLU A 96 19.28 28.11 26.09
C GLU A 96 18.95 26.72 25.55
N LYS A 97 19.75 25.69 25.86
CA LYS A 97 19.45 24.28 25.50
C LYS A 97 18.12 23.80 26.10
N ALA A 98 17.84 24.13 27.36
CA ALA A 98 16.56 23.80 28.00
C ALA A 98 15.37 24.51 27.33
N SER A 99 15.50 25.80 26.97
CA SER A 99 14.45 26.54 26.25
C SER A 99 14.18 25.93 24.87
N ALA A 100 15.22 25.59 24.12
CA ALA A 100 15.07 24.94 22.82
C ALA A 100 14.34 23.60 22.92
N GLN A 101 14.65 22.80 23.95
CA GLN A 101 13.98 21.51 24.16
C GLN A 101 12.51 21.67 24.60
N ILE A 102 12.19 22.70 25.39
CA ILE A 102 10.79 23.05 25.72
C ILE A 102 10.01 23.42 24.45
N ASP A 103 10.59 24.22 23.55
CA ASP A 103 9.91 24.65 22.33
C ASP A 103 9.78 23.52 21.30
N ALA A 104 10.76 22.61 21.22
CA ALA A 104 10.63 21.35 20.48
C ALA A 104 9.45 20.50 21.01
N SER A 105 9.36 20.28 22.33
CA SER A 105 8.25 19.53 22.94
C SER A 105 6.88 20.19 22.71
N LYS A 106 6.81 21.53 22.71
CA LYS A 106 5.57 22.25 22.32
C LYS A 106 5.20 22.01 20.86
N ALA A 107 6.16 22.04 19.94
CA ALA A 107 5.92 21.79 18.52
C ALA A 107 5.46 20.35 18.26
N GLU A 108 6.05 19.37 18.96
CA GLU A 108 5.60 17.97 18.93
C GLU A 108 4.17 17.81 19.45
N LEU A 109 3.84 18.43 20.60
CA LEU A 109 2.49 18.42 21.16
C LEU A 109 1.47 19.01 20.17
N GLN A 110 1.77 20.16 19.56
CA GLN A 110 0.92 20.78 18.54
C GLN A 110 0.75 19.87 17.31
N SER A 111 1.84 19.24 16.84
CA SER A 111 1.80 18.26 15.74
C SER A 111 0.91 17.06 16.08
N MET A 112 1.01 16.54 17.31
CA MET A 112 0.20 15.42 17.79
C MET A 112 -1.29 15.78 17.89
N VAL A 113 -1.62 16.98 18.40
CA VAL A 113 -3.01 17.48 18.42
C VAL A 113 -3.58 17.63 17.00
N ILE A 114 -2.80 18.14 16.05
CA ILE A 114 -3.23 18.25 14.64
C ILE A 114 -3.43 16.88 14.01
N LYS A 115 -2.54 15.91 14.28
CA LYS A 115 -2.68 14.52 13.83
C LYS A 115 -3.94 13.88 14.40
N TYR A 116 -4.19 14.03 15.70
CA TYR A 116 -5.40 13.50 16.37
C TYR A 116 -6.68 14.12 15.79
N ALA A 117 -6.71 15.44 15.62
CA ALA A 117 -7.87 16.14 15.03
C ALA A 117 -8.14 15.70 13.58
N ARG A 118 -7.10 15.36 12.80
CA ARG A 118 -7.25 14.79 11.45
C ARG A 118 -7.80 13.36 11.50
N SER A 119 -7.24 12.49 12.34
CA SER A 119 -7.73 11.10 12.46
C SER A 119 -9.16 11.03 13.01
N GLU A 120 -9.53 11.89 13.96
CA GLU A 120 -10.90 12.00 14.48
C GLU A 120 -11.87 12.48 13.38
N LYS A 121 -11.46 13.48 12.58
CA LYS A 121 -12.25 13.93 11.43
C LYS A 121 -12.46 12.80 10.41
N GLU A 122 -11.39 12.09 10.06
CA GLU A 122 -11.44 10.94 9.13
C GLU A 122 -12.35 9.83 9.68
N LEU A 123 -12.28 9.52 10.98
CA LEU A 123 -13.15 8.55 11.65
C LEU A 123 -14.63 8.96 11.57
N ILE A 124 -14.94 10.24 11.74
CA ILE A 124 -16.30 10.79 11.57
C ILE A 124 -16.77 10.69 10.12
N GLU A 125 -15.90 10.97 9.14
CA GLU A 125 -16.23 10.82 7.72
C GLU A 125 -16.46 9.35 7.34
N PHE A 126 -15.66 8.41 7.85
CA PHE A 126 -15.89 6.97 7.67
C PHE A 126 -17.20 6.51 8.30
N ARG A 127 -17.53 6.98 9.52
CA ARG A 127 -18.81 6.68 10.17
C ARG A 127 -20.00 7.17 9.35
N LYS A 128 -19.95 8.40 8.82
CA LYS A 128 -21.01 8.94 7.95
C LYS A 128 -21.20 8.10 6.68
N ARG A 129 -20.10 7.78 5.98
CA ARG A 129 -20.14 6.90 4.78
C ARG A 129 -20.72 5.53 5.11
N TYR A 130 -20.39 4.96 6.27
CA TYR A 130 -20.97 3.70 6.74
C TYR A 130 -22.49 3.81 6.95
N GLU A 131 -22.97 4.87 7.62
CA GLU A 131 -24.41 5.13 7.86
C GLU A 131 -25.20 5.43 6.57
N GLU A 132 -24.55 5.97 5.55
CA GLU A 132 -25.12 6.16 4.21
C GLU A 132 -25.21 4.84 3.43
N ILE A 133 -24.17 4.01 3.48
CA ILE A 133 -24.15 2.67 2.86
C ILE A 133 -25.18 1.75 3.52
N ASP A 134 -25.30 1.77 4.85
CA ASP A 134 -26.30 0.99 5.60
C ASP A 134 -27.73 1.44 5.27
N ARG A 135 -27.97 2.75 5.07
CA ARG A 135 -29.26 3.25 4.55
C ARG A 135 -29.57 2.72 3.15
N LYS A 136 -28.64 2.88 2.19
CA LYS A 136 -28.80 2.36 0.82
C LYS A 136 -29.03 0.83 0.81
N TYR A 137 -28.33 0.08 1.67
CA TYR A 137 -28.51 -1.36 1.82
C TYR A 137 -29.91 -1.73 2.32
N LYS A 138 -30.44 -0.99 3.31
CA LYS A 138 -31.81 -1.17 3.82
C LYS A 138 -32.89 -0.81 2.80
N GLU A 139 -32.62 0.13 1.90
CA GLU A 139 -33.51 0.47 0.78
C GLU A 139 -33.53 -0.64 -0.28
N ILE A 140 -32.36 -1.11 -0.73
CA ILE A 140 -32.23 -2.24 -1.66
C ILE A 140 -32.90 -3.52 -1.11
N LEU A 141 -32.83 -3.76 0.21
CA LEU A 141 -33.55 -4.87 0.84
C LEU A 141 -35.07 -4.75 0.70
N LYS A 142 -35.64 -3.55 0.90
CA LYS A 142 -37.08 -3.31 0.69
C LYS A 142 -37.49 -3.50 -0.77
N GLU A 143 -36.69 -2.99 -1.71
CA GLU A 143 -36.94 -3.16 -3.15
C GLU A 143 -36.90 -4.64 -3.57
N LYS A 144 -35.93 -5.39 -3.07
CA LYS A 144 -35.83 -6.85 -3.25
C LYS A 144 -37.08 -7.56 -2.73
N ASP A 145 -37.59 -7.20 -1.55
CA ASP A 145 -38.77 -7.85 -0.98
C ASP A 145 -40.06 -7.48 -1.76
N VAL A 146 -40.18 -6.25 -2.28
CA VAL A 146 -41.25 -5.85 -3.22
C VAL A 146 -41.16 -6.63 -4.53
N ALA A 147 -39.96 -6.75 -5.11
CA ALA A 147 -39.74 -7.54 -6.33
C ALA A 147 -40.05 -9.02 -6.12
N GLN A 148 -39.67 -9.58 -4.96
CA GLN A 148 -39.99 -10.96 -4.58
C GLN A 148 -41.50 -11.16 -4.47
N SER A 149 -42.24 -10.22 -3.86
CA SER A 149 -43.70 -10.26 -3.82
C SER A 149 -44.30 -10.32 -5.23
N LYS A 150 -43.87 -9.43 -6.13
CA LYS A 150 -44.31 -9.39 -7.54
C LYS A 150 -44.00 -10.69 -8.30
N ILE A 151 -42.85 -11.32 -8.03
CA ILE A 151 -42.52 -12.65 -8.59
C ILE A 151 -43.51 -13.71 -8.08
N THR A 152 -43.92 -13.69 -6.80
CA THR A 152 -44.92 -14.66 -6.32
C THR A 152 -46.29 -14.46 -6.97
N ASP A 153 -46.71 -13.22 -7.22
CA ASP A 153 -48.00 -12.93 -7.86
C ASP A 153 -48.01 -13.33 -9.34
N LEU A 154 -46.97 -12.97 -10.10
CA LEU A 154 -46.80 -13.44 -11.48
C LEU A 154 -46.71 -14.98 -11.55
N THR A 155 -46.17 -15.63 -10.52
CA THR A 155 -46.14 -17.11 -10.44
C THR A 155 -47.55 -17.69 -10.21
N LYS A 156 -48.40 -17.05 -9.41
CA LYS A 156 -49.82 -17.44 -9.23
C LYS A 156 -50.59 -17.25 -10.53
N GLU A 157 -50.42 -16.11 -11.19
CA GLU A 157 -51.08 -15.80 -12.47
C GLU A 157 -50.66 -16.78 -13.57
N ARG A 158 -49.36 -17.05 -13.73
CA ARG A 158 -48.85 -18.07 -14.66
C ARG A 158 -49.44 -19.46 -14.38
N LYS A 159 -49.61 -19.84 -13.11
CA LYS A 159 -50.27 -21.11 -12.73
C LYS A 159 -51.75 -21.12 -13.14
N HIS A 160 -52.46 -20.00 -12.98
CA HIS A 160 -53.86 -19.87 -13.38
C HIS A 160 -54.02 -19.94 -14.91
N LEU A 161 -53.23 -19.17 -15.67
CA LEU A 161 -53.23 -19.19 -17.13
C LEU A 161 -52.89 -20.58 -17.69
N ARG A 162 -51.89 -21.26 -17.12
CA ARG A 162 -51.56 -22.65 -17.50
C ARG A 162 -52.74 -23.60 -17.29
N GLY A 163 -53.44 -23.50 -16.16
CA GLY A 163 -54.62 -24.33 -15.88
C GLY A 163 -55.80 -24.04 -16.82
N ASN A 164 -55.96 -22.80 -17.29
CA ASN A 164 -56.98 -22.45 -18.28
C ASN A 164 -56.62 -22.97 -19.68
N LEU A 165 -55.35 -22.90 -20.08
CA LEU A 165 -54.87 -23.49 -21.34
C LEU A 165 -55.04 -25.02 -21.34
N GLU A 166 -54.72 -25.69 -20.23
CA GLU A 166 -54.88 -27.14 -20.06
C GLU A 166 -56.36 -27.57 -20.23
N LYS A 167 -57.32 -26.80 -19.68
CA LYS A 167 -58.75 -27.00 -19.93
C LYS A 167 -59.12 -26.84 -21.40
N GLN A 168 -58.65 -25.80 -22.07
CA GLN A 168 -58.94 -25.58 -23.50
C GLN A 168 -58.36 -26.68 -24.39
N VAL A 169 -57.19 -27.22 -24.06
CA VAL A 169 -56.59 -28.37 -24.76
C VAL A 169 -57.44 -29.62 -24.58
N LEU A 170 -57.90 -29.92 -23.35
CA LEU A 170 -58.79 -31.05 -23.07
C LEU A 170 -60.14 -30.92 -23.78
N GLU A 171 -60.71 -29.72 -23.82
CA GLU A 171 -61.95 -29.43 -24.53
C GLU A 171 -61.78 -29.57 -26.06
N SER A 172 -60.67 -29.07 -26.61
CA SER A 172 -60.32 -29.22 -28.03
C SER A 172 -60.18 -30.69 -28.43
N ALA A 173 -59.52 -31.50 -27.61
CA ALA A 173 -59.41 -32.95 -27.81
C ALA A 173 -60.78 -33.65 -27.75
N SER A 174 -61.67 -33.22 -26.84
CA SER A 174 -63.05 -33.71 -26.77
C SER A 174 -63.84 -33.42 -28.05
N PHE A 175 -63.69 -32.22 -28.63
CA PHE A 175 -64.30 -31.86 -29.91
C PHE A 175 -63.70 -32.63 -31.09
N GLN A 176 -62.38 -32.86 -31.11
CA GLN A 176 -61.74 -33.71 -32.13
C GLN A 176 -62.30 -35.14 -32.12
N ASN A 177 -62.37 -35.79 -30.96
CA ASN A 177 -62.96 -37.13 -30.82
C ASN A 177 -64.44 -37.16 -31.27
N LYS A 178 -65.23 -36.13 -30.95
CA LYS A 178 -66.63 -36.02 -31.42
C LYS A 178 -66.71 -35.90 -32.95
N ASN A 179 -65.84 -35.08 -33.56
CA ASN A 179 -65.78 -34.91 -35.01
C ASN A 179 -65.37 -36.21 -35.71
N GLU A 180 -64.43 -36.98 -35.15
CA GLU A 180 -64.04 -38.30 -35.68
C GLU A 180 -65.20 -39.29 -35.62
N ILE A 181 -65.93 -39.37 -34.50
CA ILE A 181 -67.14 -40.20 -34.37
C ILE A 181 -68.22 -39.79 -35.39
N LEU A 182 -68.42 -38.49 -35.62
CA LEU A 182 -69.37 -37.99 -36.62
C LEU A 182 -68.94 -38.32 -38.05
N LYS A 183 -67.65 -38.21 -38.37
CA LYS A 183 -67.08 -38.60 -39.67
C LYS A 183 -67.28 -40.09 -39.94
N ASN A 184 -66.97 -40.95 -38.98
CA ASN A 184 -67.19 -42.39 -39.09
C ASN A 184 -68.67 -42.75 -39.30
N LYS A 185 -69.60 -42.02 -38.66
CA LYS A 185 -71.05 -42.16 -38.89
C LYS A 185 -71.49 -41.67 -40.28
N LEU A 186 -70.88 -40.61 -40.80
CA LEU A 186 -71.15 -40.12 -42.16
C LEU A 186 -70.71 -41.15 -43.20
N GLU A 187 -69.48 -41.67 -43.09
CA GLU A 187 -68.94 -42.72 -43.96
C GLU A 187 -69.82 -43.99 -43.95
N GLN A 188 -70.30 -44.41 -42.76
CA GLN A 188 -71.27 -45.52 -42.65
C GLN A 188 -72.60 -45.23 -43.39
N ASN A 189 -73.11 -44.00 -43.32
CA ASN A 189 -74.33 -43.58 -44.02
C ASN A 189 -74.12 -43.51 -45.54
N GLU A 190 -72.96 -43.05 -46.00
CA GLU A 190 -72.60 -43.05 -47.42
C GLU A 190 -72.57 -44.48 -47.98
N VAL A 191 -71.94 -45.43 -47.27
CA VAL A 191 -71.95 -46.86 -47.64
C VAL A 191 -73.37 -47.44 -47.64
N ALA A 192 -74.22 -47.07 -46.67
CA ALA A 192 -75.62 -47.49 -46.64
C ALA A 192 -76.42 -46.94 -47.83
N ASN A 193 -76.23 -45.66 -48.19
CA ASN A 193 -76.86 -45.05 -49.37
C ASN A 193 -76.38 -45.68 -50.68
N GLN A 194 -75.09 -46.03 -50.81
CA GLN A 194 -74.58 -46.76 -51.97
C GLN A 194 -75.23 -48.14 -52.11
N ARG A 195 -75.41 -48.88 -51.01
CA ARG A 195 -76.13 -50.16 -51.01
C ARG A 195 -77.60 -50.03 -51.41
N LEU A 196 -78.29 -49.01 -50.89
CA LEU A 196 -79.68 -48.72 -51.26
C LEU A 196 -79.80 -48.35 -52.75
N LYS A 197 -78.82 -47.63 -53.31
CA LYS A 197 -78.80 -47.29 -54.75
C LYS A 197 -78.70 -48.55 -55.61
N LEU A 198 -77.76 -49.44 -55.31
CA LEU A 198 -77.60 -50.72 -56.01
C LEU A 198 -78.87 -51.59 -55.91
N LEU A 199 -79.51 -51.64 -54.73
CA LEU A 199 -80.76 -52.38 -54.55
C LEU A 199 -81.92 -51.78 -55.38
N ASN A 200 -82.00 -50.45 -55.49
CA ASN A 200 -82.98 -49.78 -56.35
C ASN A 200 -82.71 -50.03 -57.84
N GLU A 201 -81.44 -50.05 -58.26
CA GLU A 201 -81.05 -50.42 -59.63
C GLU A 201 -81.48 -51.88 -59.93
N GLU A 202 -81.19 -52.84 -59.04
CA GLU A 202 -81.69 -54.23 -59.16
C GLU A 202 -83.22 -54.33 -59.20
N LEU A 203 -83.94 -53.49 -58.44
CA LEU A 203 -85.40 -53.49 -58.43
C LEU A 203 -85.95 -52.93 -59.75
N THR A 204 -85.31 -51.89 -60.29
CA THR A 204 -85.65 -51.28 -61.58
C THR A 204 -85.45 -52.29 -62.70
N ASP A 205 -84.31 -52.99 -62.71
CA ASP A 205 -84.00 -54.11 -63.60
C ASP A 205 -85.08 -55.20 -63.60
N LYS A 206 -85.62 -55.55 -62.42
CA LYS A 206 -86.70 -56.53 -62.27
C LYS A 206 -88.03 -55.97 -62.79
N TYR A 207 -88.33 -54.70 -62.52
CA TYR A 207 -89.52 -54.03 -63.05
C TYR A 207 -89.50 -53.93 -64.59
N GLU A 208 -88.36 -53.60 -65.20
CA GLU A 208 -88.20 -53.56 -66.66
C GLU A 208 -88.37 -54.94 -67.29
N LYS A 209 -87.81 -56.00 -66.68
CA LYS A 209 -88.01 -57.38 -67.14
C LYS A 209 -89.48 -57.82 -67.05
N CYS A 210 -90.17 -57.52 -65.95
CA CYS A 210 -91.61 -57.77 -65.83
C CYS A 210 -92.44 -56.97 -66.85
N ARG A 211 -92.04 -55.72 -67.14
CA ARG A 211 -92.69 -54.89 -68.17
C ARG A 211 -92.49 -55.46 -69.56
N ALA A 212 -91.28 -55.88 -69.92
CA ALA A 212 -91.03 -56.52 -71.21
C ALA A 212 -91.85 -57.81 -71.39
N SER A 213 -92.01 -58.62 -70.33
CA SER A 213 -92.92 -59.77 -70.35
C SER A 213 -94.39 -59.40 -70.51
N LEU A 214 -94.82 -58.23 -70.00
CA LEU A 214 -96.17 -57.71 -70.23
C LEU A 214 -96.35 -57.27 -71.69
N ASP A 215 -95.39 -56.52 -72.23
CA ASP A 215 -95.39 -56.05 -73.61
C ASP A 215 -95.38 -57.23 -74.63
N GLU A 216 -94.74 -58.36 -74.29
CA GLU A 216 -94.80 -59.61 -75.06
C GLU A 216 -96.21 -60.25 -75.02
N ILE A 217 -96.89 -60.23 -73.88
CA ILE A 217 -98.28 -60.74 -73.74
C ILE A 217 -99.26 -59.84 -74.52
N GLU A 218 -99.12 -58.52 -74.44
CA GLU A 218 -99.90 -57.57 -75.26
C GLU A 218 -99.63 -57.78 -76.76
N SER A 219 -98.38 -58.00 -77.15
CA SER A 219 -98.01 -58.32 -78.54
C SER A 219 -98.58 -59.65 -79.03
N ALA A 220 -98.74 -60.64 -78.15
CA ALA A 220 -99.40 -61.91 -78.45
C ALA A 220 -100.92 -61.73 -78.64
N LEU A 221 -101.57 -60.90 -77.81
CA LEU A 221 -102.97 -60.52 -77.97
C LEU A 221 -103.22 -59.78 -79.30
N ILE A 222 -102.36 -58.83 -79.67
CA ILE A 222 -102.46 -58.10 -80.95
C ILE A 222 -102.29 -59.04 -82.15
N LYS A 223 -101.43 -60.07 -82.06
CA LYS A 223 -101.30 -61.09 -83.11
C LYS A 223 -102.51 -62.03 -83.21
N PHE A 224 -103.19 -62.30 -82.09
CA PHE A 224 -104.43 -63.08 -82.10
C PHE A 224 -105.60 -62.32 -82.74
N ASN A 225 -105.63 -60.99 -82.57
CA ASN A 225 -106.71 -60.12 -83.05
C ASN A 225 -106.54 -59.63 -84.51
N LYS A 226 -105.64 -60.25 -85.30
CA LYS A 226 -105.27 -59.84 -86.67
C LYS A 226 -105.44 -60.94 -87.71
N LYS A 227 -106.48 -61.77 -87.58
CA LYS A 227 -106.81 -62.83 -88.54
C LYS A 227 -108.29 -62.90 -88.93
N GLU A 228 -108.90 -61.73 -89.14
CA GLU A 228 -110.19 -61.62 -89.83
C GLU A 228 -110.29 -60.24 -90.51
N ILE A 229 -110.94 -60.21 -91.68
CA ILE A 229 -111.30 -59.04 -92.53
C ILE A 229 -110.17 -58.50 -93.44
N ASP A 230 -110.20 -58.97 -94.69
CA ASP A 230 -109.70 -58.29 -95.90
C ASP A 230 -110.83 -57.42 -96.53
N ASP A 231 -110.46 -56.59 -97.51
CA ASP A 231 -111.31 -55.85 -98.48
C ASP A 231 -112.24 -54.74 -97.88
N ASP A 232 -112.61 -53.64 -98.56
CA ASP A 232 -112.78 -53.41 -100.01
C ASP A 232 -112.56 -51.92 -100.45
N GLU A 233 -112.74 -51.65 -101.75
CA GLU A 233 -112.24 -50.46 -102.50
C GLU A 233 -113.28 -49.34 -102.86
N ILE A 234 -112.80 -48.22 -103.44
CA ILE A 234 -113.45 -47.34 -104.46
C ILE A 234 -114.25 -46.04 -104.11
N GLU A 235 -114.21 -45.12 -105.10
CA GLU A 235 -114.62 -43.69 -105.22
C GLU A 235 -116.14 -43.40 -105.30
N GLU A 236 -116.54 -42.11 -105.21
CA GLU A 236 -117.46 -41.50 -106.21
C GLU A 236 -117.36 -39.96 -106.36
N LYS A 237 -118.07 -39.37 -107.34
CA LYS A 237 -117.78 -38.07 -108.02
C LYS A 237 -118.91 -37.02 -107.96
N ASN A 238 -118.57 -35.79 -108.42
CA ASN A 238 -119.41 -34.62 -108.75
C ASN A 238 -120.78 -34.88 -109.43
N ILE A 239 -121.77 -34.00 -109.16
CA ILE A 239 -122.95 -33.64 -109.99
C ILE A 239 -123.63 -32.37 -109.41
N GLU A 240 -124.26 -31.39 -110.10
CA GLU A 240 -124.44 -31.10 -111.54
C GLU A 240 -124.41 -29.55 -111.82
N ASN A 241 -125.41 -28.94 -112.50
CA ASN A 241 -125.40 -27.53 -112.99
C ASN A 241 -126.81 -26.87 -113.12
N GLU A 242 -126.82 -25.53 -113.33
CA GLU A 242 -127.86 -24.66 -113.95
C GLU A 242 -129.30 -24.47 -113.38
N THR A 243 -129.64 -23.21 -113.03
CA THR A 243 -130.99 -22.62 -113.29
C THR A 243 -130.95 -21.10 -113.58
N THR A 244 -131.43 -20.72 -114.77
CA THR A 244 -132.22 -19.51 -115.13
C THR A 244 -131.80 -18.08 -114.68
N LEU A 245 -131.25 -17.33 -115.63
CA LEU A 245 -131.74 -16.03 -116.12
C LEU A 245 -132.57 -15.11 -115.16
N ASN A 246 -131.89 -14.40 -114.24
CA ASN A 246 -132.09 -12.95 -113.98
C ASN A 246 -131.33 -12.53 -112.71
N GLN A 247 -130.06 -12.09 -112.83
CA GLN A 247 -129.39 -11.15 -111.89
C GLN A 247 -127.91 -10.85 -112.27
N THR A 248 -127.67 -10.44 -113.52
CA THR A 248 -126.35 -10.04 -114.07
C THR A 248 -125.77 -8.72 -113.50
N LYS A 249 -126.06 -8.43 -112.23
CA LYS A 249 -125.47 -7.34 -111.43
C LYS A 249 -124.89 -7.85 -110.11
N TRP A 250 -125.40 -8.94 -109.54
CA TRP A 250 -124.84 -9.55 -108.34
C TRP A 250 -123.59 -10.38 -108.64
N VAL A 251 -123.49 -10.96 -109.85
CA VAL A 251 -122.31 -11.71 -110.29
C VAL A 251 -121.07 -10.83 -110.37
N ASP A 252 -121.18 -9.61 -110.93
CA ASP A 252 -120.06 -8.67 -110.99
C ASP A 252 -119.63 -8.19 -109.60
N VAL A 253 -120.59 -7.87 -108.73
CA VAL A 253 -120.32 -7.52 -107.32
C VAL A 253 -119.65 -8.67 -106.56
N TYR A 254 -120.04 -9.92 -106.85
CA TYR A 254 -119.41 -11.11 -106.27
C TYR A 254 -117.99 -11.34 -106.81
N LEU A 255 -117.76 -11.15 -108.11
CA LEU A 255 -116.42 -11.21 -108.72
C LEU A 255 -115.48 -10.12 -108.19
N ASP A 256 -115.97 -8.89 -108.01
CA ASP A 256 -115.16 -7.81 -107.45
C ASP A 256 -114.91 -7.99 -105.94
N CYS A 257 -115.87 -8.56 -105.19
CA CYS A 257 -115.63 -9.03 -103.82
C CYS A 257 -114.59 -10.16 -103.76
N LEU A 258 -114.60 -11.11 -104.72
CA LEU A 258 -113.58 -12.15 -104.82
C LEU A 258 -112.20 -11.57 -105.12
N ARG A 259 -112.08 -10.71 -106.14
CA ARG A 259 -110.82 -10.00 -106.48
C ARG A 259 -110.31 -9.11 -105.35
N SER A 260 -111.21 -8.51 -104.58
CA SER A 260 -110.86 -7.72 -103.39
C SER A 260 -110.34 -8.63 -102.26
N ASN A 261 -111.01 -9.76 -101.99
CA ASN A 261 -110.54 -10.77 -101.04
C ASN A 261 -109.20 -11.39 -101.43
N GLU A 262 -108.95 -11.63 -102.72
CA GLU A 262 -107.67 -12.13 -103.22
C GLU A 262 -106.54 -11.12 -102.98
N LYS A 263 -106.76 -9.84 -103.30
CA LYS A 263 -105.83 -8.74 -102.96
C LYS A 263 -105.61 -8.60 -101.45
N LEU A 264 -106.65 -8.81 -100.63
CA LEU A 264 -106.53 -8.81 -99.17
C LEU A 264 -105.72 -10.02 -98.67
N LYS A 265 -105.89 -11.19 -99.27
CA LYS A 265 -105.12 -12.41 -98.97
C LYS A 265 -103.63 -12.22 -99.30
N ASP A 266 -103.31 -11.68 -100.47
CA ASP A 266 -101.93 -11.32 -100.84
C ASP A 266 -101.35 -10.26 -99.89
N ARG A 267 -102.17 -9.30 -99.47
CA ARG A 267 -101.77 -8.28 -98.50
C ARG A 267 -101.50 -8.88 -97.12
N VAL A 268 -102.31 -9.83 -96.67
CA VAL A 268 -102.11 -10.58 -95.42
C VAL A 268 -100.82 -11.39 -95.52
N ALA A 269 -100.62 -12.19 -96.56
CA ALA A 269 -99.41 -12.98 -96.77
C ALA A 269 -98.13 -12.10 -96.80
N ASN A 270 -98.19 -10.92 -97.44
CA ASN A 270 -97.07 -9.96 -97.46
C ASN A 270 -96.78 -9.35 -96.07
N LEU A 271 -97.83 -9.12 -95.26
CA LEU A 271 -97.68 -8.65 -93.88
C LEU A 271 -97.16 -9.76 -92.95
N GLU A 272 -97.64 -10.99 -93.09
CA GLU A 272 -97.14 -12.17 -92.38
C GLU A 272 -95.66 -12.40 -92.68
N GLN A 273 -95.25 -12.34 -93.95
CA GLN A 273 -93.84 -12.45 -94.34
C GLN A 273 -92.97 -11.34 -93.73
N LYS A 274 -93.48 -10.11 -93.62
CA LYS A 274 -92.80 -9.00 -92.94
C LYS A 274 -92.71 -9.18 -91.42
N ILE A 275 -93.75 -9.73 -90.79
CA ILE A 275 -93.75 -10.08 -89.37
C ILE A 275 -92.72 -11.18 -89.10
N ILE A 276 -92.65 -12.21 -89.94
CA ILE A 276 -91.63 -13.27 -89.86
C ILE A 276 -90.22 -12.69 -90.04
N GLY A 277 -90.00 -11.83 -91.05
CA GLY A 277 -88.72 -11.17 -91.26
C GLY A 277 -88.28 -10.32 -90.06
N LYS A 278 -89.18 -9.51 -89.49
CA LYS A 278 -88.90 -8.72 -88.29
C LYS A 278 -88.68 -9.57 -87.04
N LYS A 279 -89.35 -10.72 -86.93
CA LYS A 279 -89.11 -11.70 -85.86
C LYS A 279 -87.70 -12.28 -85.95
N LEU A 280 -87.27 -12.74 -87.13
CA LEU A 280 -85.91 -13.25 -87.35
C LEU A 280 -84.83 -12.19 -87.07
N GLU A 281 -85.07 -10.94 -87.44
CA GLU A 281 -84.19 -9.80 -87.10
C GLU A 281 -84.12 -9.55 -85.58
N THR A 282 -85.25 -9.67 -84.89
CA THR A 282 -85.34 -9.57 -83.42
C THR A 282 -84.59 -10.71 -82.73
N ASP A 283 -84.74 -11.94 -83.22
CA ASP A 283 -84.05 -13.13 -82.69
C ASP A 283 -82.53 -13.04 -82.89
N ALA A 284 -82.07 -12.53 -84.04
CA ALA A 284 -80.65 -12.28 -84.30
C ALA A 284 -80.06 -11.21 -83.37
N LEU A 285 -80.78 -10.10 -83.15
CA LEU A 285 -80.37 -9.05 -82.21
C LEU A 285 -80.36 -9.56 -80.76
N ASN A 286 -81.33 -10.38 -80.36
CA ASN A 286 -81.36 -11.02 -79.04
C ASN A 286 -80.14 -11.92 -78.82
N LEU A 287 -79.74 -12.72 -79.82
CA LEU A 287 -78.56 -13.58 -79.77
C LEU A 287 -77.26 -12.75 -79.66
N GLN A 288 -77.19 -11.62 -80.37
CA GLN A 288 -76.08 -10.67 -80.23
C GLN A 288 -76.03 -10.02 -78.83
N ILE A 289 -77.17 -9.63 -78.27
CA ILE A 289 -77.29 -9.12 -76.89
C ILE A 289 -76.84 -10.18 -75.88
N GLU A 290 -77.22 -11.45 -76.06
CA GLU A 290 -76.84 -12.55 -75.18
C GLU A 290 -75.32 -12.78 -75.17
N ASN A 291 -74.69 -12.70 -76.35
CA ASN A 291 -73.24 -12.73 -76.47
C ASN A 291 -72.57 -11.53 -75.77
N PHE A 292 -73.11 -10.32 -75.91
CA PHE A 292 -72.59 -9.15 -75.20
C PHE A 292 -72.73 -9.26 -73.67
N LYS A 293 -73.87 -9.77 -73.15
CA LYS A 293 -74.03 -10.06 -71.72
C LYS A 293 -72.95 -11.03 -71.22
N LYS A 294 -72.66 -12.08 -71.99
CA LYS A 294 -71.60 -13.05 -71.65
C LYS A 294 -70.22 -12.38 -71.59
N TYR A 295 -69.89 -11.51 -72.55
CA TYR A 295 -68.63 -10.76 -72.52
C TYR A 295 -68.54 -9.82 -71.32
N VAL A 296 -69.60 -9.08 -70.99
CA VAL A 296 -69.65 -8.21 -69.80
C VAL A 296 -69.38 -9.03 -68.53
N LEU A 297 -70.07 -10.15 -68.36
CA LEU A 297 -69.93 -11.01 -67.19
C LEU A 297 -68.54 -11.65 -67.06
N ASP A 298 -67.85 -11.91 -68.18
CA ASP A 298 -66.45 -12.36 -68.17
C ASP A 298 -65.44 -11.21 -67.94
N TYR A 299 -65.79 -9.96 -68.28
CA TYR A 299 -65.00 -8.78 -67.91
C TYR A 299 -65.16 -8.43 -66.42
N ASP A 300 -66.36 -8.55 -65.86
CA ASP A 300 -66.62 -8.33 -64.43
C ASP A 300 -65.80 -9.29 -63.55
N LYS A 301 -65.81 -10.60 -63.86
CA LYS A 301 -64.93 -11.60 -63.19
C LYS A 301 -63.43 -11.26 -63.28
N LYS A 302 -62.98 -10.73 -64.42
CA LYS A 302 -61.58 -10.29 -64.59
C LYS A 302 -61.29 -9.05 -63.74
N SER A 303 -62.25 -8.15 -63.60
CA SER A 303 -62.16 -6.97 -62.73
C SER A 303 -62.04 -7.38 -61.25
N GLU A 304 -62.90 -8.29 -60.79
CA GLU A 304 -62.83 -8.87 -59.43
C GLU A 304 -61.48 -9.54 -59.16
N LEU A 305 -60.97 -10.33 -60.12
CA LEU A 305 -59.65 -10.94 -60.02
C LEU A 305 -58.53 -9.89 -59.91
N ILE A 306 -58.55 -8.84 -60.74
CA ILE A 306 -57.57 -7.75 -60.70
C ILE A 306 -57.59 -7.04 -59.34
N GLU A 307 -58.76 -6.73 -58.80
CA GLU A 307 -58.88 -6.07 -57.51
C GLU A 307 -58.41 -6.98 -56.36
N SER A 308 -58.65 -8.30 -56.43
CA SER A 308 -58.10 -9.26 -55.46
C SER A 308 -56.57 -9.32 -55.49
N LEU A 309 -55.95 -9.37 -56.68
CA LEU A 309 -54.50 -9.39 -56.87
C LEU A 309 -53.85 -8.08 -56.42
N LYS A 310 -54.51 -6.95 -56.66
CA LYS A 310 -54.08 -5.62 -56.20
C LYS A 310 -54.09 -5.53 -54.67
N ASN A 311 -55.12 -6.06 -54.01
CA ASN A 311 -55.17 -6.14 -52.55
C ASN A 311 -54.07 -7.07 -51.99
N GLU A 312 -53.79 -8.20 -52.66
CA GLU A 312 -52.68 -9.07 -52.28
C GLU A 312 -51.31 -8.36 -52.44
N LEU A 313 -51.11 -7.61 -53.53
CA LEU A 313 -49.90 -6.83 -53.77
C LEU A 313 -49.69 -5.74 -52.71
N ILE A 314 -50.76 -5.04 -52.31
CA ILE A 314 -50.72 -4.06 -51.21
C ILE A 314 -50.33 -4.73 -49.90
N ASN A 315 -50.93 -5.88 -49.57
CA ASN A 315 -50.58 -6.64 -48.37
C ASN A 315 -49.11 -7.11 -48.37
N ARG A 316 -48.62 -7.61 -49.51
CA ARG A 316 -47.20 -7.98 -49.68
C ARG A 316 -46.28 -6.76 -49.53
N GLN A 317 -46.66 -5.60 -50.07
CA GLN A 317 -45.88 -4.36 -49.91
C GLN A 317 -45.83 -3.88 -48.45
N ASN A 318 -46.94 -3.99 -47.70
CA ASN A 318 -46.96 -3.67 -46.27
C ASN A 318 -46.02 -4.60 -45.47
N VAL A 319 -46.06 -5.91 -45.74
CA VAL A 319 -45.12 -6.88 -45.11
C VAL A 319 -43.66 -6.56 -45.45
N ILE A 320 -43.36 -6.15 -46.70
CA ILE A 320 -42.01 -5.72 -47.09
C ILE A 320 -41.59 -4.46 -46.32
N ASN A 321 -42.49 -3.49 -46.14
CA ASN A 321 -42.21 -2.28 -45.37
C ASN A 321 -41.94 -2.58 -43.88
N ASP A 322 -42.74 -3.47 -43.27
CA ASP A 322 -42.54 -3.93 -41.88
C ASP A 322 -41.22 -4.67 -41.69
N LEU A 323 -40.88 -5.56 -42.63
CA LEU A 323 -39.60 -6.28 -42.62
C LEU A 323 -38.42 -5.32 -42.81
N LYS A 324 -38.55 -4.30 -43.66
CA LYS A 324 -37.55 -3.26 -43.84
C LYS A 324 -37.36 -2.44 -42.56
N SER A 325 -38.44 -2.02 -41.90
CA SER A 325 -38.36 -1.30 -40.62
C SER A 325 -37.67 -2.15 -39.54
N LYS A 326 -37.98 -3.44 -39.44
CA LYS A 326 -37.29 -4.37 -38.53
C LYS A 326 -35.81 -4.56 -38.88
N PHE A 327 -35.47 -4.60 -40.17
CA PHE A 327 -34.08 -4.69 -40.62
C PHE A 327 -33.29 -3.43 -40.25
N ASP A 328 -33.88 -2.24 -40.44
CA ASP A 328 -33.28 -0.97 -40.06
C ASP A 328 -33.09 -0.86 -38.53
N GLN A 329 -34.07 -1.28 -37.73
CA GLN A 329 -33.95 -1.40 -36.26
C GLN A 329 -32.83 -2.36 -35.84
N ILE A 330 -32.71 -3.53 -36.47
CA ILE A 330 -31.63 -4.50 -36.18
C ILE A 330 -30.27 -3.91 -36.55
N ASN A 331 -30.17 -3.13 -37.64
CA ASN A 331 -28.93 -2.46 -38.02
C ASN A 331 -28.54 -1.32 -37.05
N GLU A 332 -29.52 -0.60 -36.49
CA GLU A 332 -29.29 0.39 -35.45
C GLU A 332 -28.77 -0.26 -34.17
N ILE A 333 -29.45 -1.30 -33.66
CA ILE A 333 -29.01 -2.11 -32.51
C ILE A 333 -27.61 -2.68 -32.74
N ASN A 334 -27.31 -3.21 -33.94
CA ASN A 334 -25.98 -3.73 -34.26
C ASN A 334 -24.89 -2.65 -34.26
N ARG A 335 -25.19 -1.40 -34.65
CA ARG A 335 -24.25 -0.28 -34.56
C ARG A 335 -23.99 0.12 -33.12
N ASP A 336 -25.03 0.17 -32.30
CA ASP A 336 -24.91 0.50 -30.87
C ASP A 336 -24.10 -0.57 -30.14
N LEU A 337 -24.40 -1.86 -30.36
CA LEU A 337 -23.60 -2.97 -29.81
C LEU A 337 -22.14 -2.94 -30.26
N LEU A 338 -21.86 -2.52 -31.51
CA LEU A 338 -20.48 -2.35 -32.00
C LEU A 338 -19.77 -1.16 -31.31
N SER A 339 -20.50 -0.07 -31.07
CA SER A 339 -20.02 1.11 -30.34
C SER A 339 -19.70 0.78 -28.88
N ASP A 340 -20.59 0.04 -28.20
CA ASP A 340 -20.39 -0.45 -26.84
C ASP A 340 -19.22 -1.43 -26.75
N ALA A 341 -19.09 -2.34 -27.72
CA ALA A 341 -17.95 -3.27 -27.77
C ALA A 341 -16.61 -2.52 -27.95
N ASN A 342 -16.56 -1.50 -28.80
CA ASN A 342 -15.39 -0.65 -28.97
C ASN A 342 -15.09 0.17 -27.70
N SER A 343 -16.11 0.71 -27.05
CA SER A 343 -15.99 1.43 -25.78
C SER A 343 -15.50 0.52 -24.65
N SER A 344 -15.93 -0.74 -24.63
CA SER A 344 -15.45 -1.76 -23.70
C SER A 344 -13.97 -2.09 -23.94
N LYS A 345 -13.56 -2.27 -25.20
CA LYS A 345 -12.14 -2.47 -25.56
C LYS A 345 -11.26 -1.29 -25.19
N HIS A 346 -11.77 -0.06 -25.28
CA HIS A 346 -11.02 1.12 -24.86
C HIS A 346 -10.79 1.12 -23.33
N LYS A 347 -11.85 0.87 -22.54
CA LYS A 347 -11.75 0.70 -21.07
C LYS A 347 -10.81 -0.45 -20.68
N GLU A 348 -10.83 -1.56 -21.42
CA GLU A 348 -9.91 -2.69 -21.23
C GLU A 348 -8.44 -2.26 -21.47
N SER A 349 -8.18 -1.49 -22.52
CA SER A 349 -6.85 -0.92 -22.79
C SER A 349 -6.37 0.04 -21.70
N GLU A 350 -7.25 0.91 -21.17
CA GLU A 350 -6.92 1.80 -20.04
C GLU A 350 -6.57 1.02 -18.76
N LEU A 351 -7.33 -0.05 -18.47
CA LEU A 351 -7.05 -0.94 -17.34
C LEU A 351 -5.73 -1.71 -17.52
N LEU A 352 -5.40 -2.11 -18.75
CA LEU A 352 -4.14 -2.76 -19.07
C LEU A 352 -2.95 -1.80 -18.88
N GLU A 353 -3.05 -0.57 -19.39
CA GLU A 353 -2.04 0.49 -19.22
C GLU A 353 -1.86 0.88 -17.74
N TYR A 354 -2.95 0.94 -16.97
CA TYR A 354 -2.87 1.14 -15.51
C TYR A 354 -2.14 -0.01 -14.82
N THR A 355 -2.43 -1.26 -15.21
CA THR A 355 -1.80 -2.45 -14.66
C THR A 355 -0.30 -2.47 -15.00
N GLU A 356 0.07 -2.18 -16.25
CA GLU A 356 1.47 -2.05 -16.69
C GLU A 356 2.21 -0.99 -15.87
N ARG A 357 1.64 0.22 -15.72
CA ARG A 357 2.22 1.30 -14.91
C ARG A 357 2.39 0.91 -13.44
N MET A 358 1.41 0.21 -12.86
CA MET A 358 1.49 -0.29 -11.49
C MET A 358 2.60 -1.34 -11.34
N THR A 359 2.69 -2.30 -12.27
CA THR A 359 3.73 -3.32 -12.29
C THR A 359 5.12 -2.70 -12.47
N ALA A 360 5.30 -1.76 -13.40
CA ALA A 360 6.56 -1.04 -13.59
C ALA A 360 6.97 -0.28 -12.32
N LYS A 361 6.02 0.38 -11.64
CA LYS A 361 6.30 1.06 -10.37
C LYS A 361 6.63 0.09 -9.23
N MET A 362 5.98 -1.07 -9.17
CA MET A 362 6.29 -2.13 -8.20
C MET A 362 7.70 -2.69 -8.41
N VAL A 363 8.10 -2.94 -9.67
CA VAL A 363 9.46 -3.38 -10.02
C VAL A 363 10.49 -2.30 -9.67
N SER A 364 10.22 -1.02 -9.95
CA SER A 364 11.09 0.09 -9.54
C SER A 364 11.26 0.17 -8.02
N LEU A 365 10.16 0.15 -7.27
CA LEU A 365 10.20 0.20 -5.80
C LEU A 365 10.91 -1.02 -5.20
N GLN A 366 10.77 -2.21 -5.81
CA GLN A 366 11.47 -3.41 -5.35
C GLN A 366 12.96 -3.37 -5.70
N SER A 367 13.35 -2.77 -6.83
CA SER A 367 14.74 -2.46 -7.15
C SER A 367 15.34 -1.46 -6.14
N ASP A 368 14.61 -0.39 -5.82
CA ASP A 368 15.04 0.62 -4.85
C ASP A 368 15.17 0.02 -3.44
N HIS A 369 14.22 -0.81 -3.02
CA HIS A 369 14.29 -1.57 -1.77
C HIS A 369 15.51 -2.50 -1.73
N ASN A 370 15.78 -3.27 -2.79
CA ASN A 370 16.95 -4.14 -2.88
C ASN A 370 18.27 -3.35 -2.85
N ASN A 371 18.30 -2.15 -3.44
CA ASN A 371 19.48 -1.27 -3.40
C ASN A 371 19.68 -0.64 -2.01
N LEU A 372 18.60 -0.29 -1.32
CA LEU A 372 18.65 0.24 0.04
C LEU A 372 19.04 -0.85 1.04
N GLN A 373 18.55 -2.08 0.88
CA GLN A 373 18.94 -3.24 1.68
C GLN A 373 20.45 -3.51 1.54
N LYS A 374 20.99 -3.58 0.32
CA LYS A 374 22.44 -3.73 0.10
C LYS A 374 23.29 -2.64 0.76
N ARG A 375 22.78 -1.41 0.84
CA ARG A 375 23.45 -0.31 1.55
C ARG A 375 23.37 -0.48 3.06
N PHE A 376 22.25 -1.00 3.58
CA PHE A 376 22.10 -1.35 4.99
C PHE A 376 23.06 -2.47 5.37
N ASP A 377 23.06 -3.59 4.62
CA ASP A 377 23.97 -4.73 4.84
C ASP A 377 25.45 -4.29 4.82
N GLN A 378 25.82 -3.40 3.89
CA GLN A 378 27.18 -2.84 3.82
C GLN A 378 27.51 -1.96 5.04
N MET A 379 26.57 -1.14 5.49
CA MET A 379 26.75 -0.26 6.65
C MET A 379 26.80 -1.06 7.97
N GLU A 380 26.07 -2.17 8.06
CA GLU A 380 26.12 -3.13 9.18
C GLU A 380 27.51 -3.81 9.23
N ILE A 381 28.01 -4.30 8.09
CA ILE A 381 29.37 -4.83 7.95
C ILE A 381 30.44 -3.80 8.36
N ASP A 382 30.27 -2.53 8.00
CA ASP A 382 31.24 -1.48 8.35
C ASP A 382 31.11 -1.01 9.80
N PHE A 383 29.92 -1.09 10.40
CA PHE A 383 29.70 -0.91 11.83
C PHE A 383 30.39 -2.01 12.65
N ASP A 384 30.24 -3.28 12.26
CA ASP A 384 30.89 -4.40 12.92
C ASP A 384 32.43 -4.27 12.90
N LYS A 385 33.01 -3.85 11.77
CA LYS A 385 34.45 -3.54 11.67
C LYS A 385 34.86 -2.41 12.61
N LEU A 386 34.08 -1.33 12.70
CA LEU A 386 34.36 -0.23 13.63
C LEU A 386 34.29 -0.70 15.08
N ASN A 387 33.35 -1.59 15.40
CA ASN A 387 33.17 -2.16 16.72
C ASN A 387 34.33 -3.09 17.09
N GLU A 388 34.78 -3.96 16.17
CA GLU A 388 36.02 -4.74 16.33
C GLU A 388 37.24 -3.85 16.58
N ILE A 389 37.39 -2.74 15.83
CA ILE A 389 38.50 -1.80 16.02
C ILE A 389 38.43 -1.12 17.39
N ASN A 390 37.23 -0.71 17.84
CA ASN A 390 37.03 -0.13 19.16
C ASN A 390 37.37 -1.10 20.30
N GLU A 391 36.92 -2.36 20.23
CA GLU A 391 37.28 -3.35 21.26
C GLU A 391 38.78 -3.69 21.25
N ARG A 392 39.44 -3.73 20.07
CA ARG A 392 40.92 -3.84 20.00
C ARG A 392 41.62 -2.64 20.65
N LEU A 393 41.23 -1.41 20.30
CA LEU A 393 41.81 -0.19 20.88
C LEU A 393 41.59 -0.10 22.39
N LYS A 394 40.47 -0.60 22.89
CA LYS A 394 40.14 -0.69 24.31
C LYS A 394 41.04 -1.69 25.04
N ILE A 395 41.24 -2.88 24.47
CA ILE A 395 42.21 -3.87 24.95
C ILE A 395 43.62 -3.26 24.97
N ASP A 396 44.08 -2.64 23.88
CA ASP A 396 45.41 -2.00 23.81
C ASP A 396 45.58 -0.88 24.86
N ASN A 397 44.51 -0.12 25.15
CA ASN A 397 44.53 0.95 26.15
C ASN A 397 44.59 0.40 27.59
N ASP A 398 43.85 -0.67 27.90
CA ASP A 398 43.97 -1.39 29.17
C ASP A 398 45.36 -2.05 29.33
N ASP A 399 45.92 -2.57 28.24
CA ASP A 399 47.28 -3.12 28.18
C ASP A 399 48.36 -2.04 28.40
N LEU A 400 48.17 -0.84 27.84
CA LEU A 400 49.06 0.31 28.06
C LEU A 400 48.92 0.84 29.49
N LYS A 401 47.70 0.87 30.04
CA LYS A 401 47.43 1.30 31.41
C LYS A 401 48.06 0.37 32.43
N THR A 402 47.91 -0.95 32.27
CA THR A 402 48.56 -1.94 33.15
C THR A 402 50.08 -1.89 33.06
N LYS A 403 50.65 -1.70 31.86
CA LYS A 403 52.10 -1.44 31.68
C LYS A 403 52.54 -0.16 32.41
N LEU A 404 51.77 0.93 32.28
CA LEU A 404 52.05 2.19 32.97
C LEU A 404 52.04 2.01 34.49
N GLU A 405 50.96 1.44 35.05
CA GLU A 405 50.84 1.12 36.48
C GLU A 405 52.00 0.24 36.97
N HIS A 406 52.42 -0.77 36.20
CA HIS A 406 53.56 -1.60 36.54
C HIS A 406 54.89 -0.81 36.57
N THR A 407 55.14 0.04 35.57
CA THR A 407 56.34 0.91 35.57
C THR A 407 56.32 1.92 36.72
N GLN A 408 55.14 2.45 37.06
CA GLN A 408 54.94 3.41 38.16
C GLN A 408 55.20 2.73 39.50
N GLN A 409 54.66 1.54 39.75
CA GLN A 409 54.95 0.72 40.94
C GLN A 409 56.44 0.32 41.03
N SER A 410 57.09 0.00 39.90
CA SER A 410 58.53 -0.29 39.90
C SER A 410 59.33 0.95 40.27
N LYS A 411 59.02 2.12 39.71
CA LYS A 411 59.67 3.38 40.05
C LYS A 411 59.43 3.79 41.50
N GLU A 412 58.24 3.56 42.03
CA GLU A 412 57.91 3.81 43.43
C GLU A 412 58.70 2.90 44.38
N LYS A 413 58.92 1.62 44.02
CA LYS A 413 59.83 0.71 44.74
C LYS A 413 61.27 1.21 44.70
N ASP A 414 61.80 1.56 43.52
CA ASP A 414 63.15 2.13 43.36
C ASP A 414 63.34 3.38 44.26
N LEU A 415 62.33 4.25 44.29
CA LEU A 415 62.33 5.51 45.04
C LEU A 415 62.27 5.27 46.56
N ASN A 416 61.44 4.32 47.00
CA ASN A 416 61.35 3.91 48.41
C ASN A 416 62.63 3.23 48.90
N GLU A 417 63.27 2.40 48.08
CA GLU A 417 64.57 1.81 48.41
C GLU A 417 65.64 2.90 48.52
N LEU A 418 65.71 3.82 47.56
CA LEU A 418 66.63 4.96 47.62
C LEU A 418 66.38 5.84 48.85
N HIS A 419 65.11 6.06 49.23
CA HIS A 419 64.74 6.79 50.44
C HIS A 419 65.27 6.08 51.69
N SER A 420 65.06 4.76 51.81
CA SER A 420 65.58 3.97 52.93
C SER A 420 67.13 3.99 52.99
N GLN A 421 67.81 3.89 51.84
CA GLN A 421 69.26 4.03 51.77
C GLN A 421 69.73 5.44 52.21
N ILE A 422 68.98 6.49 51.88
CA ILE A 422 69.25 7.87 52.34
C ILE A 422 69.04 7.98 53.85
N GLU A 423 67.94 7.45 54.40
CA GLU A 423 67.69 7.44 55.85
C GLU A 423 68.79 6.69 56.62
N MET A 424 69.21 5.50 56.15
CA MET A 424 70.33 4.76 56.75
C MET A 424 71.64 5.55 56.71
N LYS A 425 71.95 6.22 55.59
CA LYS A 425 73.13 7.10 55.47
C LYS A 425 73.03 8.31 56.39
N GLN A 426 71.86 8.94 56.50
CA GLN A 426 71.63 10.06 57.43
C GLN A 426 71.75 9.63 58.90
N ALA A 427 71.22 8.47 59.27
CA ALA A 427 71.34 7.90 60.61
C ALA A 427 72.81 7.61 60.97
N LYS A 428 73.56 7.02 60.04
CA LYS A 428 75.00 6.79 60.21
C LYS A 428 75.77 8.12 60.34
N LEU A 429 75.47 9.10 59.48
CA LEU A 429 76.10 10.42 59.52
C LEU A 429 75.78 11.18 60.82
N LYS A 430 74.57 11.04 61.39
CA LYS A 430 74.22 11.52 62.74
C LYS A 430 75.07 10.83 63.82
N SER A 431 75.22 9.51 63.76
CA SER A 431 76.05 8.75 64.71
C SER A 431 77.53 9.14 64.65
N ASP A 432 78.09 9.28 63.44
CA ASP A 432 79.49 9.68 63.26
C ASP A 432 79.71 11.15 63.66
N ARG A 433 78.72 12.03 63.46
CA ARG A 433 78.74 13.41 63.98
C ARG A 433 78.77 13.46 65.51
N LEU A 434 77.98 12.64 66.20
CA LEU A 434 78.02 12.53 67.67
C LEU A 434 79.40 12.06 68.17
N LYS A 435 80.03 11.08 67.50
CA LYS A 435 81.39 10.64 67.84
C LYS A 435 82.43 11.75 67.66
N ILE A 436 82.29 12.57 66.62
CA ILE A 436 83.15 13.73 66.40
C ILE A 436 82.98 14.74 67.55
N GLU A 437 81.75 15.05 67.94
CA GLU A 437 81.45 15.93 69.07
C GLU A 437 82.00 15.39 70.41
N ASP A 438 81.87 14.09 70.68
CA ASP A 438 82.48 13.43 71.84
C ASP A 438 84.02 13.53 71.83
N LEU A 439 84.66 13.35 70.68
CA LEU A 439 86.11 13.48 70.53
C LEU A 439 86.58 14.94 70.65
N GLU A 440 85.85 15.90 70.11
CA GLU A 440 86.11 17.33 70.28
C GLU A 440 85.99 17.74 71.75
N ASN A 441 84.96 17.25 72.45
CA ASN A 441 84.79 17.43 73.89
C ASN A 441 85.95 16.81 74.69
N GLN A 442 86.40 15.59 74.34
CA GLN A 442 87.58 14.96 74.94
C GLN A 442 88.86 15.79 74.69
N ILE A 443 89.08 16.27 73.46
CA ILE A 443 90.20 17.15 73.13
C ILE A 443 90.13 18.45 73.94
N GLN A 444 88.94 19.02 74.14
CA GLN A 444 88.77 20.25 74.92
C GLN A 444 89.01 20.01 76.43
N ILE A 445 88.60 18.86 76.96
CA ILE A 445 88.93 18.42 78.33
C ILE A 445 90.45 18.21 78.47
N MET A 446 91.10 17.57 77.49
CA MET A 446 92.55 17.36 77.47
C MET A 446 93.32 18.69 77.37
N LYS A 447 92.89 19.63 76.52
CA LYS A 447 93.44 21.00 76.47
C LYS A 447 93.30 21.69 77.84
N ARG A 448 92.13 21.61 78.49
CA ARG A 448 91.93 22.14 79.85
C ARG A 448 92.87 21.49 80.88
N LYS A 449 93.04 20.16 80.85
CA LYS A 449 94.00 19.43 81.70
C LYS A 449 95.44 19.87 81.44
N HIS A 450 95.89 19.95 80.19
CA HIS A 450 97.24 20.41 79.86
C HIS A 450 97.49 21.86 80.28
N ILE A 451 96.50 22.75 80.14
CA ILE A 451 96.59 24.13 80.64
C ILE A 451 96.72 24.17 82.18
N LEU A 452 96.01 23.29 82.90
CA LEU A 452 96.15 23.17 84.36
C LEU A 452 97.54 22.65 84.75
N ASN A 453 98.01 21.56 84.14
CA ASN A 453 99.35 21.02 84.37
C ASN A 453 100.45 22.06 84.04
N LEU A 454 100.31 22.83 82.95
CA LEU A 454 101.24 23.91 82.60
C LEU A 454 101.22 25.07 83.62
N LYS A 455 100.08 25.35 84.25
CA LYS A 455 99.98 26.31 85.37
C LYS A 455 100.64 25.78 86.64
N GLU A 456 100.54 24.47 86.89
CA GLU A 456 101.13 23.80 88.05
C GLU A 456 102.66 23.71 87.91
N LEU A 457 103.17 23.26 86.76
CA LEU A 457 104.60 23.31 86.41
C LEU A 457 105.16 24.74 86.47
N ASN A 458 104.40 25.77 86.06
CA ASN A 458 104.84 27.16 86.24
C ASN A 458 104.93 27.59 87.70
N LYS A 459 104.01 27.15 88.57
CA LYS A 459 104.12 27.38 90.02
C LYS A 459 105.36 26.67 90.60
N GLU A 460 105.61 25.44 90.17
CA GLU A 460 106.76 24.64 90.62
C GLU A 460 108.10 25.26 90.18
N ILE A 461 108.20 25.74 88.94
CA ILE A 461 109.34 26.53 88.45
C ILE A 461 109.51 27.83 89.25
N GLN A 462 108.43 28.51 89.63
CA GLN A 462 108.49 29.69 90.50
C GLN A 462 108.97 29.35 91.92
N THR A 463 108.55 28.23 92.51
CA THR A 463 109.03 27.81 93.84
C THR A 463 110.48 27.37 93.80
N LEU A 464 110.93 26.67 92.75
CA LEU A 464 112.32 26.27 92.57
C LEU A 464 113.25 27.48 92.36
N ARG A 465 112.82 28.48 91.58
CA ARG A 465 113.54 29.78 91.47
C ARG A 465 113.65 30.48 92.83
N LYS A 466 112.62 30.40 93.67
CA LYS A 466 112.61 31.00 95.02
C LYS A 466 113.54 30.26 95.99
N GLN A 467 113.62 28.93 95.91
CA GLN A 467 114.59 28.11 96.66
C GLN A 467 116.05 28.37 96.22
N GLN A 468 116.29 28.48 94.91
CA GLN A 468 117.64 28.74 94.37
C GLN A 468 118.21 30.08 94.86
N GLN A 469 117.36 31.09 95.08
CA GLN A 469 117.77 32.39 95.62
C GLN A 469 118.06 32.37 97.13
N GLN A 470 117.58 31.35 97.87
CA GLN A 470 117.88 31.15 99.30
C GLN A 470 119.14 30.28 99.54
N GLN A 471 119.57 29.48 98.57
CA GLN A 471 120.72 28.57 98.73
C GLN A 471 122.11 29.24 98.76
N ASN A 472 122.22 30.53 98.41
CA ASN A 472 123.52 31.19 98.28
C ASN A 472 124.09 31.77 99.60
N ASN A 473 123.51 31.43 100.77
CA ASN A 473 123.81 32.14 102.03
C ASN A 473 123.84 31.29 103.32
N GLN A 474 123.90 29.95 103.26
CA GLN A 474 124.09 29.13 104.47
C GLN A 474 124.79 27.79 104.19
N LEU A 475 126.09 27.76 104.48
CA LEU A 475 126.95 26.56 104.44
C LEU A 475 127.63 26.42 105.80
N LEU A 476 126.85 26.06 106.84
CA LEU A 476 127.28 25.90 108.24
C LEU A 476 126.37 24.92 108.99
N ALA A 477 126.96 24.13 109.90
CA ALA A 477 126.37 23.09 110.77
C ALA A 477 125.73 21.87 110.03
N ILE A 478 126.39 20.72 109.85
CA ILE A 478 126.98 19.75 110.81
C ILE A 478 125.91 18.93 111.58
N LYS A 479 125.75 17.66 111.14
CA LYS A 479 125.80 16.36 111.88
C LYS A 479 125.26 16.29 113.32
N ALA A 480 124.69 15.18 113.83
CA ALA A 480 124.18 13.90 113.30
C ALA A 480 123.55 13.10 114.49
N ASN A 481 122.86 11.97 114.22
CA ASN A 481 122.33 10.97 115.18
C ASN A 481 121.10 11.39 116.03
N ASN A 482 120.21 10.50 116.55
CA ASN A 482 119.77 9.12 116.19
C ASN A 482 118.53 8.75 117.06
N GLY A 483 117.81 7.67 116.71
CA GLY A 483 116.76 6.99 117.52
C GLY A 483 115.38 7.10 116.86
N ASP A 484 114.81 6.02 116.31
CA ASP A 484 114.10 4.89 116.97
C ASP A 484 112.73 5.34 117.57
N ASP A 485 111.63 4.58 117.49
CA ASP A 485 111.54 3.11 117.35
C ASP A 485 110.23 2.59 116.69
N LYS A 486 110.36 1.49 115.94
CA LYS A 486 109.48 0.29 115.78
C LYS A 486 107.92 0.33 115.67
N ASN A 487 107.45 -0.44 114.67
CA ASN A 487 106.45 -1.54 114.72
C ASN A 487 104.95 -1.26 115.02
N ASP A 488 103.98 -2.11 114.64
CA ASP A 488 103.78 -3.09 113.55
C ASP A 488 102.29 -3.58 113.64
N HIS A 489 101.83 -4.41 112.69
CA HIS A 489 100.56 -5.16 112.64
C HIS A 489 99.31 -4.39 112.13
N ASN A 490 98.65 -4.84 111.05
CA ASN A 490 97.76 -6.02 110.87
C ASN A 490 96.43 -5.87 111.66
N SER A 491 95.23 -6.20 111.14
CA SER A 491 94.87 -7.25 110.17
C SER A 491 93.39 -7.21 109.74
N ALA A 492 93.06 -7.85 108.60
CA ALA A 492 91.82 -8.60 108.29
C ALA A 492 90.46 -7.82 108.25
N SER A 493 89.37 -8.26 107.60
CA SER A 493 89.03 -9.47 106.79
C SER A 493 87.98 -9.07 105.74
N THR A 494 88.09 -9.42 104.45
CA THR A 494 87.53 -10.63 103.80
C THR A 494 86.14 -11.13 104.28
N LEU A 495 85.17 -11.16 103.35
CA LEU A 495 83.98 -12.03 103.17
C LEU A 495 82.99 -11.26 102.26
N SER A 496 82.19 -11.82 101.34
CA SER A 496 82.11 -13.18 100.76
C SER A 496 81.35 -13.11 99.42
N SER A 497 81.53 -14.11 98.54
CA SER A 497 80.71 -14.29 97.33
C SER A 497 79.49 -15.20 97.58
N ARG A 498 78.37 -14.93 96.89
CA ARG A 498 77.26 -15.86 96.55
C ARG A 498 76.70 -15.41 95.18
N THR A 499 76.74 -16.17 94.08
CA THR A 499 76.12 -17.47 93.72
C THR A 499 74.59 -17.44 93.49
N SER A 500 74.18 -18.01 92.34
CA SER A 500 72.88 -18.68 92.04
C SER A 500 71.54 -17.89 92.05
N SER A 501 71.10 -17.46 90.86
CA SER A 501 69.96 -18.00 90.06
C SER A 501 68.59 -18.37 90.68
N LEU A 502 67.50 -18.00 89.95
CA LEU A 502 66.07 -18.47 90.04
C LEU A 502 65.33 -17.97 91.31
N ASN A 503 64.00 -17.72 91.37
CA ASN A 503 62.82 -17.78 90.48
C ASN A 503 61.72 -16.85 91.08
N SER A 504 60.57 -16.48 90.51
CA SER A 504 59.94 -16.68 89.18
C SER A 504 58.75 -15.70 89.02
N LEU A 505 58.33 -15.38 87.79
CA LEU A 505 56.93 -15.02 87.47
C LEU A 505 56.57 -15.51 86.04
N SER A 506 55.76 -16.57 86.01
CA SER A 506 54.98 -17.11 84.88
C SER A 506 53.97 -16.09 84.32
N ASN A 507 53.41 -16.17 83.11
CA ASN A 507 53.27 -17.23 82.08
C ASN A 507 53.41 -16.60 80.67
N HIS A 508 54.03 -17.27 79.69
CA HIS A 508 53.39 -18.10 78.66
C HIS A 508 52.30 -17.39 77.83
N ASP A 509 52.57 -17.15 76.53
CA ASP A 509 51.64 -17.64 75.50
C ASP A 509 52.29 -17.86 74.13
N HIS A 510 51.98 -19.02 73.56
CA HIS A 510 52.15 -19.38 72.16
C HIS A 510 50.71 -19.53 71.62
N SER A 511 50.24 -18.67 70.73
CA SER A 511 49.05 -19.00 69.91
C SER A 511 48.82 -18.02 68.76
N GLN A 512 48.26 -18.55 67.66
CA GLN A 512 47.53 -17.75 66.66
C GLN A 512 46.24 -17.19 67.31
N PRO A 513 45.54 -16.23 66.67
CA PRO A 513 44.40 -16.71 65.85
C PRO A 513 44.06 -15.85 64.61
N GLY A 514 43.47 -16.51 63.61
CA GLY A 514 42.14 -16.10 63.12
C GLY A 514 41.13 -17.20 63.52
N PRO A 515 39.89 -17.26 62.98
CA PRO A 515 39.18 -16.30 62.12
C PRO A 515 37.71 -16.06 62.59
N ASP A 516 36.80 -15.71 61.65
CA ASP A 516 35.32 -15.72 61.72
C ASP A 516 34.63 -14.67 62.64
N SER A 517 33.39 -14.20 62.42
CA SER A 517 32.24 -14.54 61.55
C SER A 517 31.50 -13.23 61.14
N ASN A 518 30.77 -13.03 60.04
CA ASN A 518 29.66 -13.73 59.36
C ASN A 518 28.25 -13.63 60.02
N ILE A 519 27.23 -13.31 59.21
CA ILE A 519 25.75 -13.34 59.43
C ILE A 519 25.05 -12.19 60.19
N GLY A 520 24.46 -11.25 59.42
CA GLY A 520 22.99 -11.14 59.23
C GLY A 520 22.06 -10.46 60.26
N LYS A 521 21.00 -9.82 59.72
CA LYS A 521 19.80 -9.18 60.35
C LYS A 521 19.95 -7.71 60.77
N ASP A 522 18.95 -6.82 60.72
CA ASP A 522 17.65 -6.64 60.02
C ASP A 522 17.01 -5.35 60.66
N GLN A 523 15.91 -4.82 60.12
CA GLN A 523 15.08 -3.70 60.66
C GLN A 523 15.69 -2.26 60.56
N SER A 524 15.23 -1.36 59.66
CA SER A 524 13.94 -0.59 59.61
C SER A 524 13.88 0.59 60.61
N ARG A 525 13.67 1.87 60.23
CA ARG A 525 12.42 2.44 59.65
C ARG A 525 12.57 3.92 59.20
N ASN A 526 12.00 4.22 58.03
CA ASN A 526 11.26 5.42 57.56
C ASN A 526 11.47 6.82 58.18
N LYS A 527 11.75 7.81 57.30
CA LYS A 527 10.78 8.81 56.75
C LYS A 527 11.40 9.44 55.46
N SER A 528 10.75 9.36 54.29
CA SER A 528 9.83 10.36 53.69
C SER A 528 10.55 11.71 53.39
N ILE A 529 10.63 12.26 52.17
CA ILE A 529 9.60 12.60 51.15
C ILE A 529 10.26 12.83 49.74
N GLU A 530 9.54 12.53 48.65
CA GLU A 530 9.48 13.07 47.24
C GLU A 530 10.59 14.00 46.63
N HIS A 531 10.80 14.21 45.31
CA HIS A 531 10.10 13.84 44.04
C HIS A 531 11.09 13.90 42.82
N ASP A 532 10.75 13.19 41.73
CA ASP A 532 10.92 13.49 40.28
C ASP A 532 12.24 13.54 39.44
N HIS A 533 12.20 12.67 38.40
CA HIS A 533 12.52 12.83 36.96
C HIS A 533 13.92 13.20 36.37
N MET A 534 14.46 12.22 35.63
CA MET A 534 15.05 12.25 34.26
C MET A 534 15.37 13.61 33.59
N ASN A 535 16.57 13.75 32.97
CA ASN A 535 16.75 13.47 31.53
C ASN A 535 18.25 13.49 31.08
N HIS A 536 18.52 12.95 29.90
CA HIS A 536 19.78 13.01 29.15
C HIS A 536 20.27 14.44 28.81
N ASN A 537 21.55 14.58 28.44
CA ASN A 537 21.86 14.93 27.04
C ASN A 537 23.31 14.70 26.62
N LEU A 538 23.45 14.24 25.37
CA LEU A 538 24.69 14.28 24.57
C LEU A 538 25.01 15.72 24.16
N SER A 539 26.28 15.96 23.84
CA SER A 539 26.81 17.15 23.14
C SER A 539 28.28 16.84 22.77
N ASP A 540 28.87 17.24 21.65
CA ASP A 540 28.40 17.89 20.39
C ASP A 540 29.59 17.82 19.37
N GLU A 541 29.40 18.33 18.13
CA GLU A 541 30.43 18.92 17.24
C GLU A 541 31.42 17.96 16.48
N ASP A 542 31.82 18.17 15.20
CA ASP A 542 31.38 19.13 14.16
C ASP A 542 31.91 18.85 12.71
N HIS A 543 31.43 19.68 11.76
CA HIS A 543 32.14 20.40 10.68
C HIS A 543 32.18 19.95 9.19
N HIS A 544 31.62 20.87 8.36
CA HIS A 544 32.04 21.32 7.00
C HIS A 544 31.77 20.37 5.79
N HIS A 545 31.45 20.84 4.56
CA HIS A 545 31.26 22.21 4.03
C HIS A 545 30.35 22.20 2.76
N ARG A 546 29.47 23.20 2.66
CA ARG A 546 29.06 23.99 1.46
C ARG A 546 29.12 23.35 0.05
N ASN A 547 27.96 23.21 -0.60
CA ASN A 547 27.84 23.53 -2.03
C ASN A 547 26.43 24.03 -2.40
N HIS A 548 26.34 25.09 -3.20
CA HIS A 548 25.07 25.63 -3.71
C HIS A 548 24.68 24.91 -5.01
N HIS A 549 23.40 24.53 -5.16
CA HIS A 549 22.76 24.70 -6.46
C HIS A 549 21.27 25.06 -6.34
N GLU A 550 20.92 26.08 -7.11
CA GLU A 550 19.66 26.80 -7.14
C GLU A 550 19.05 26.58 -8.53
N ILE A 551 17.93 25.87 -8.61
CA ILE A 551 17.22 25.58 -9.87
C ILE A 551 15.73 25.77 -9.53
N GLN A 552 15.11 26.91 -9.79
CA GLN A 552 14.80 27.51 -11.11
C GLN A 552 14.09 26.52 -12.03
N HIS A 553 12.77 26.40 -11.87
CA HIS A 553 11.91 25.84 -12.90
C HIS A 553 11.86 26.79 -14.10
N ALA A 554 12.50 26.40 -15.21
CA ALA A 554 12.44 27.11 -16.49
C ALA A 554 12.13 26.15 -17.66
N ASP A 555 10.96 26.35 -18.24
CA ASP A 555 10.45 26.03 -19.58
C ASP A 555 11.18 25.09 -20.56
N SER A 556 10.37 24.24 -21.22
CA SER A 556 10.26 24.27 -22.69
C SER A 556 8.94 23.70 -23.24
N ARG A 557 8.08 24.61 -23.72
CA ARG A 557 7.41 24.69 -25.06
C ARG A 557 6.57 23.49 -25.55
N SER A 558 5.38 23.66 -26.14
CA SER A 558 4.80 24.73 -26.99
C SER A 558 3.24 24.75 -26.87
N SER A 559 2.42 25.74 -27.29
CA SER A 559 2.59 27.14 -27.74
C SER A 559 1.22 27.80 -27.99
N CYS A 560 0.95 29.01 -27.48
CA CYS A 560 0.13 30.04 -28.17
C CYS A 560 0.19 31.44 -27.51
N SER A 561 0.83 32.37 -28.21
CA SER A 561 0.54 33.82 -28.32
C SER A 561 -0.05 34.61 -27.12
N SER A 562 0.85 35.32 -26.41
CA SER A 562 0.84 36.79 -26.21
C SER A 562 -0.49 37.56 -26.12
N SER A 563 -0.73 38.25 -24.99
CA SER A 563 -0.61 39.73 -24.89
C SER A 563 -0.84 40.27 -23.46
N SER A 564 -0.29 41.45 -23.20
CA SER A 564 -0.68 42.40 -22.14
C SER A 564 -0.35 42.06 -20.68
N THR A 565 0.89 42.38 -20.29
CA THR A 565 1.18 42.89 -18.94
C THR A 565 0.64 44.31 -18.78
N ASN A 566 -0.36 44.50 -17.91
CA ASN A 566 -0.64 45.75 -17.18
C ASN A 566 -1.73 45.48 -16.12
N GLU A 567 -1.92 46.43 -15.20
CA GLU A 567 -2.95 46.43 -14.13
C GLU A 567 -2.68 45.50 -12.92
N LEU A 568 -1.64 45.82 -12.15
CA LEU A 568 -1.62 45.57 -10.68
C LEU A 568 -1.98 46.86 -9.91
N THR A 569 -2.90 47.66 -10.45
CA THR A 569 -3.32 48.97 -9.91
C THR A 569 -4.81 49.26 -10.13
N SER A 570 -5.69 48.29 -9.86
CA SER A 570 -7.11 48.59 -9.55
C SER A 570 -7.73 47.46 -8.71
N LEU A 571 -7.71 47.64 -7.38
CA LEU A 571 -8.36 46.74 -6.43
C LEU A 571 -9.61 47.37 -5.77
N ASN A 572 -9.99 48.59 -6.17
CA ASN A 572 -11.13 49.33 -5.59
C ASN A 572 -12.34 49.48 -6.53
N ASP A 573 -12.22 49.23 -7.84
CA ASP A 573 -13.30 49.42 -8.82
C ASP A 573 -13.71 48.12 -9.56
N ILE A 574 -13.66 46.97 -8.88
CA ILE A 574 -14.36 45.77 -9.38
C ILE A 574 -15.82 45.87 -8.93
N ASP A 575 -16.69 46.31 -9.84
CA ASP A 575 -18.13 46.46 -9.57
C ASP A 575 -18.70 45.20 -8.91
N ARG A 576 -19.37 45.38 -7.76
CA ARG A 576 -19.89 44.32 -6.90
C ARG A 576 -20.72 43.30 -7.68
N ASN A 577 -21.44 43.76 -8.70
CA ASN A 577 -22.25 42.90 -9.57
C ASN A 577 -21.39 41.93 -10.41
N THR A 578 -20.25 42.39 -10.95
CA THR A 578 -19.34 41.54 -11.73
C THR A 578 -18.69 40.44 -10.89
N LEU A 579 -18.39 40.72 -9.61
CA LEU A 579 -17.91 39.71 -8.68
C LEU A 579 -19.01 38.69 -8.34
N ILE A 580 -20.25 39.14 -8.14
CA ILE A 580 -21.42 38.27 -7.93
C ILE A 580 -21.64 37.38 -9.16
N GLU A 581 -21.58 37.91 -10.38
CA GLU A 581 -21.69 37.11 -11.62
C GLU A 581 -20.55 36.09 -11.75
N ARG A 582 -19.30 36.46 -11.40
CA ARG A 582 -18.15 35.55 -11.36
C ARG A 582 -18.41 34.40 -10.38
N ILE A 583 -18.90 34.71 -9.18
CA ILE A 583 -19.25 33.72 -8.14
C ILE A 583 -20.37 32.80 -8.64
N LEU A 584 -21.46 33.34 -9.20
CA LEU A 584 -22.58 32.54 -9.74
C LEU A 584 -22.13 31.64 -10.90
N LYS A 585 -21.22 32.11 -11.77
CA LYS A 585 -20.65 31.32 -12.86
C LYS A 585 -19.77 30.18 -12.33
N LEU A 586 -18.95 30.44 -11.31
CA LEU A 586 -18.16 29.41 -10.63
C LEU A 586 -19.03 28.40 -9.88
N GLN A 587 -20.09 28.84 -9.18
CA GLN A 587 -21.06 27.96 -8.54
C GLN A 587 -21.77 27.05 -9.56
N LYS A 588 -22.21 27.59 -10.70
CA LYS A 588 -22.77 26.77 -11.79
C LYS A 588 -21.76 25.77 -12.38
N GLN A 589 -20.47 26.12 -12.46
CA GLN A 589 -19.42 25.19 -12.89
C GLN A 589 -19.11 24.12 -11.84
N LEU A 590 -19.17 24.46 -10.54
CA LEU A 590 -19.01 23.51 -9.45
C LEU A 590 -20.17 22.52 -9.38
N ILE A 591 -21.42 22.99 -9.51
CA ILE A 591 -22.62 22.11 -9.58
C ILE A 591 -22.48 21.11 -10.73
N LYS A 592 -22.17 21.57 -11.96
CA LYS A 592 -21.95 20.68 -13.11
C LYS A 592 -20.79 19.70 -12.94
N ARG A 593 -19.74 20.09 -12.19
CA ARG A 593 -18.66 19.17 -11.82
C ARG A 593 -19.13 18.15 -10.79
N ASN A 594 -19.94 18.54 -9.81
CA ASN A 594 -20.50 17.63 -8.81
C ASN A 594 -21.43 16.61 -9.48
N GLU A 595 -22.38 17.06 -10.30
CA GLU A 595 -23.27 16.18 -11.09
C GLU A 595 -22.47 15.17 -11.92
N LYS A 596 -21.31 15.57 -12.47
CA LYS A 596 -20.42 14.66 -13.20
C LYS A 596 -19.64 13.69 -12.29
N ILE A 597 -19.28 14.10 -11.08
CA ILE A 597 -18.70 13.21 -10.06
C ILE A 597 -19.75 12.20 -9.61
N ASP A 598 -20.95 12.65 -9.23
CA ASP A 598 -22.07 11.80 -8.80
C ASP A 598 -22.41 10.73 -9.87
N PHE A 599 -22.45 11.12 -11.15
CA PHE A 599 -22.62 10.19 -12.28
C PHE A 599 -21.48 9.16 -12.41
N LEU A 600 -20.23 9.60 -12.22
CA LEU A 600 -19.07 8.71 -12.30
C LEU A 600 -19.00 7.75 -11.11
N GLU A 601 -19.40 8.20 -9.92
CA GLU A 601 -19.47 7.36 -8.72
C GLU A 601 -20.54 6.27 -8.85
N ASP A 602 -21.72 6.59 -9.38
CA ASP A 602 -22.77 5.59 -9.62
C ASP A 602 -22.34 4.56 -10.68
N HIS A 603 -21.79 5.00 -11.81
CA HIS A 603 -21.23 4.10 -12.83
C HIS A 603 -20.08 3.23 -12.30
N ASN A 604 -19.21 3.76 -11.42
CA ASN A 604 -18.21 2.94 -10.73
C ASN A 604 -18.85 1.92 -9.77
N GLY A 605 -19.91 2.31 -9.05
CA GLY A 605 -20.69 1.40 -8.21
C GLY A 605 -21.28 0.23 -9.01
N GLN A 606 -21.90 0.53 -10.16
CA GLN A 606 -22.41 -0.46 -11.10
C GLN A 606 -21.31 -1.38 -11.63
N LEU A 607 -20.16 -0.84 -12.04
CA LEU A 607 -19.00 -1.62 -12.48
C LEU A 607 -18.46 -2.55 -11.38
N ILE A 608 -18.39 -2.10 -10.13
CA ILE A 608 -17.97 -2.92 -8.99
C ILE A 608 -18.97 -4.05 -8.73
N ILE A 609 -20.27 -3.81 -8.89
CA ILE A 609 -21.31 -4.84 -8.77
C ILE A 609 -21.17 -5.88 -9.88
N GLU A 610 -21.01 -5.47 -11.14
CA GLU A 610 -20.80 -6.40 -12.26
C GLU A 610 -19.49 -7.17 -12.15
N MET A 611 -18.41 -6.53 -11.74
CA MET A 611 -17.13 -7.18 -11.48
C MET A 611 -17.26 -8.24 -10.36
N LYS A 612 -17.98 -7.94 -9.26
CA LYS A 612 -18.28 -8.93 -8.21
C LYS A 612 -19.18 -10.07 -8.69
N LYS A 613 -20.18 -9.81 -9.55
CA LYS A 613 -21.00 -10.87 -10.18
C LYS A 613 -20.15 -11.77 -11.07
N LYS A 614 -19.32 -11.18 -11.94
CA LYS A 614 -18.40 -11.91 -12.83
C LYS A 614 -17.37 -12.71 -12.04
N SER A 615 -16.77 -12.16 -10.97
CA SER A 615 -15.87 -12.91 -10.08
C SER A 615 -16.57 -14.09 -9.40
N LYS A 616 -17.81 -13.94 -8.91
CA LYS A 616 -18.59 -15.05 -8.36
C LYS A 616 -18.92 -16.12 -9.40
N LEU A 617 -19.23 -15.71 -10.63
CA LEU A 617 -19.50 -16.63 -11.74
C LEU A 617 -18.23 -17.38 -12.14
N LEU A 618 -17.09 -16.68 -12.24
CA LEU A 618 -15.78 -17.27 -12.52
C LEU A 618 -15.39 -18.26 -11.41
N GLN A 619 -15.57 -17.89 -10.14
CA GLN A 619 -15.32 -18.76 -8.99
C GLN A 619 -16.23 -20.00 -9.01
N TYR A 620 -17.50 -19.84 -9.39
CA TYR A 620 -18.43 -20.96 -9.57
C TYR A 620 -17.99 -21.91 -10.71
N PHE A 621 -17.50 -21.38 -11.83
CA PHE A 621 -16.95 -22.19 -12.92
C PHE A 621 -15.65 -22.89 -12.52
N ILE A 622 -14.70 -22.19 -11.89
CA ILE A 622 -13.44 -22.77 -11.38
C ILE A 622 -13.68 -23.88 -10.35
N LEU A 623 -14.73 -23.76 -9.52
CA LEU A 623 -15.12 -24.81 -8.55
C LEU A 623 -15.90 -25.98 -9.16
N LYS A 624 -16.31 -25.89 -10.44
CA LYS A 624 -17.15 -26.87 -11.13
C LYS A 624 -16.45 -27.56 -12.30
N GLU A 625 -15.46 -26.92 -12.91
CA GLU A 625 -14.63 -27.51 -13.95
C GLU A 625 -13.42 -28.24 -13.33
N GLU A 626 -13.25 -29.50 -13.70
CA GLU A 626 -12.06 -30.27 -13.35
C GLU A 626 -10.83 -29.71 -14.07
N ALA A 627 -9.66 -29.81 -13.44
CA ALA A 627 -8.41 -29.24 -13.92
C ALA A 627 -7.98 -29.85 -15.27
N GLY A 628 -8.33 -29.17 -16.37
CA GLY A 628 -8.09 -29.61 -17.74
C GLY A 628 -9.21 -29.31 -18.73
N ALA A 629 -10.40 -28.90 -18.28
CA ALA A 629 -11.55 -28.62 -19.17
C ALA A 629 -11.36 -27.38 -20.07
N LEU A 630 -10.59 -26.38 -19.62
CA LEU A 630 -10.29 -25.17 -20.38
C LEU A 630 -9.17 -25.45 -21.39
N ALA A 631 -9.53 -25.57 -22.66
CA ALA A 631 -8.56 -25.62 -23.75
C ALA A 631 -7.72 -24.32 -23.75
N THR A 632 -6.40 -24.45 -23.58
CA THR A 632 -5.50 -23.30 -23.65
C THR A 632 -5.41 -22.79 -25.09
N GLU A 633 -5.09 -21.51 -25.28
CA GLU A 633 -4.90 -20.94 -26.62
C GLU A 633 -3.82 -21.68 -27.43
N THR A 634 -2.83 -22.27 -26.75
CA THR A 634 -1.82 -23.17 -27.32
C THR A 634 -2.40 -24.51 -27.78
N MET A 635 -3.39 -25.05 -27.06
CA MET A 635 -4.10 -26.28 -27.40
C MET A 635 -5.01 -26.06 -28.62
N ASP A 636 -5.73 -24.93 -28.70
CA ASP A 636 -6.53 -24.58 -29.88
C ASP A 636 -5.67 -24.28 -31.11
N LYS A 637 -4.54 -23.57 -30.95
CA LYS A 637 -3.55 -23.41 -32.03
C LYS A 637 -3.01 -24.75 -32.51
N ASN A 638 -2.71 -25.69 -31.61
CA ASN A 638 -2.30 -27.04 -31.97
C ASN A 638 -3.43 -27.85 -32.62
N LYS A 639 -4.69 -27.70 -32.20
CA LYS A 639 -5.87 -28.33 -32.80
C LYS A 639 -6.13 -27.84 -34.22
N ILE A 640 -5.92 -26.53 -34.47
CA ILE A 640 -5.96 -25.91 -35.80
C ILE A 640 -4.76 -26.35 -36.65
N TYR A 641 -3.58 -26.53 -36.06
CA TYR A 641 -2.40 -27.06 -36.76
C TYR A 641 -2.59 -28.52 -37.18
N LEU A 642 -3.14 -29.35 -36.28
CA LEU A 642 -3.52 -30.75 -36.53
C LEU A 642 -4.61 -30.86 -37.62
N SER A 643 -5.62 -29.98 -37.63
CA SER A 643 -6.66 -30.00 -38.66
C SER A 643 -6.18 -29.47 -40.02
N ARG A 644 -5.28 -28.49 -40.04
CA ARG A 644 -4.72 -27.93 -41.30
C ARG A 644 -3.68 -28.83 -41.98
N ARG A 645 -3.01 -29.73 -41.27
CA ARG A 645 -1.97 -30.60 -41.85
C ARG A 645 -2.53 -31.86 -42.54
N GLY A 646 -3.78 -32.21 -42.26
CA GLY A 646 -4.50 -33.34 -42.87
C GLY A 646 -4.05 -34.72 -42.38
N GLY A 647 -4.92 -35.73 -42.50
CA GLY A 647 -4.55 -37.15 -42.41
C GLY A 647 -4.04 -37.64 -41.05
N GLY A 648 -4.58 -37.10 -39.94
CA GLY A 648 -4.37 -37.72 -38.63
C GLY A 648 -5.39 -38.85 -38.42
N ILE A 649 -4.92 -40.04 -38.05
CA ILE A 649 -5.75 -41.21 -37.71
C ILE A 649 -6.89 -40.84 -36.76
N MET A 650 -6.59 -40.09 -35.69
CA MET A 650 -7.62 -39.58 -34.77
C MET A 650 -8.63 -38.62 -35.44
N SER A 651 -8.21 -37.79 -36.40
CA SER A 651 -9.15 -36.93 -37.13
C SER A 651 -10.11 -37.75 -38.01
N SER A 652 -9.64 -38.82 -38.65
CA SER A 652 -10.49 -39.73 -39.42
C SER A 652 -11.44 -40.53 -38.51
N LEU A 653 -10.99 -40.93 -37.30
CA LEU A 653 -11.82 -41.63 -36.31
C LEU A 653 -12.95 -40.76 -35.74
N TYR A 654 -12.69 -39.47 -35.45
CA TYR A 654 -13.68 -38.58 -34.84
C TYR A 654 -14.53 -37.78 -35.84
N ASN A 655 -14.07 -37.60 -37.09
CA ASN A 655 -14.71 -36.71 -38.06
C ASN A 655 -15.42 -37.44 -39.21
N SER A 656 -15.54 -38.78 -39.13
CA SER A 656 -16.34 -39.65 -40.03
C SER A 656 -16.06 -39.50 -41.54
N SER A 657 -14.92 -38.93 -41.93
CA SER A 657 -14.57 -38.67 -43.33
C SER A 657 -13.87 -39.88 -43.93
N LEU A 658 -14.55 -40.57 -44.84
CA LEU A 658 -14.13 -41.78 -45.56
C LEU A 658 -12.99 -41.55 -46.59
N THR A 659 -12.13 -40.55 -46.39
CA THR A 659 -11.20 -40.03 -47.40
C THR A 659 -9.75 -40.49 -47.21
N ASP A 660 -9.48 -41.47 -46.36
CA ASP A 660 -8.12 -41.82 -45.92
C ASP A 660 -7.87 -43.34 -45.92
N ASP A 661 -7.10 -43.82 -46.90
CA ASP A 661 -6.65 -45.22 -47.05
C ASP A 661 -5.84 -45.73 -45.83
N THR A 662 -5.39 -44.83 -44.94
CA THR A 662 -4.61 -45.23 -43.75
C THR A 662 -5.47 -45.75 -42.57
N MET A 663 -6.80 -45.73 -42.72
CA MET A 663 -7.78 -46.26 -41.74
C MET A 663 -8.37 -47.61 -42.17
N THR A 664 -7.56 -48.65 -42.08
CA THR A 664 -8.01 -50.04 -42.28
C THR A 664 -8.74 -50.59 -41.06
N LEU A 665 -9.64 -51.56 -41.27
CA LEU A 665 -10.39 -52.24 -40.20
C LEU A 665 -9.47 -52.90 -39.15
N GLU A 666 -8.37 -53.51 -39.60
CA GLU A 666 -7.36 -54.10 -38.72
C GLU A 666 -6.76 -53.06 -37.76
N ARG A 667 -6.45 -51.87 -38.27
CA ARG A 667 -5.90 -50.77 -37.48
C ARG A 667 -6.91 -50.17 -36.51
N SER A 668 -8.20 -50.10 -36.89
CA SER A 668 -9.25 -49.63 -35.97
C SER A 668 -9.52 -50.62 -34.84
N LEU A 669 -9.36 -51.92 -35.09
CA LEU A 669 -9.38 -52.96 -34.05
C LEU A 669 -8.16 -52.87 -33.13
N GLU A 670 -6.95 -52.68 -33.68
CA GLU A 670 -5.72 -52.48 -32.88
C GLU A 670 -5.82 -51.22 -31.98
N ILE A 671 -6.36 -50.12 -32.49
CA ILE A 671 -6.60 -48.88 -31.73
C ILE A 671 -7.61 -49.12 -30.60
N ASN A 672 -8.73 -49.80 -30.87
CA ASN A 672 -9.70 -50.16 -29.83
C ASN A 672 -9.08 -51.06 -28.77
N GLN A 673 -8.30 -52.08 -29.14
CA GLN A 673 -7.64 -52.98 -28.20
C GLN A 673 -6.65 -52.23 -27.28
N LYS A 674 -5.89 -51.27 -27.82
CA LYS A 674 -5.01 -50.39 -27.02
C LYS A 674 -5.78 -49.42 -26.14
N LEU A 675 -6.89 -48.85 -26.61
CA LEU A 675 -7.76 -48.00 -25.80
C LEU A 675 -8.41 -48.77 -24.64
N HIS A 676 -8.85 -50.02 -24.88
CA HIS A 676 -9.34 -50.91 -23.84
C HIS A 676 -8.26 -51.21 -22.80
N ALA A 677 -7.04 -51.57 -23.20
CA ALA A 677 -5.93 -51.80 -22.27
C ALA A 677 -5.57 -50.56 -21.42
N VAL A 678 -5.61 -49.35 -22.01
CA VAL A 678 -5.39 -48.09 -21.29
C VAL A 678 -6.55 -47.79 -20.32
N LEU A 679 -7.80 -48.09 -20.71
CA LEU A 679 -8.97 -47.97 -19.82
C LEU A 679 -8.89 -48.94 -18.65
N GLU A 680 -8.49 -50.19 -18.89
CA GLU A 680 -8.30 -51.21 -17.85
C GLU A 680 -7.19 -50.80 -16.86
N ASP A 681 -6.02 -50.36 -17.34
CA ASP A 681 -4.94 -49.86 -16.46
C ASP A 681 -5.37 -48.60 -15.68
N THR A 682 -6.08 -47.68 -16.33
CA THR A 682 -6.59 -46.46 -15.67
C THR A 682 -7.65 -46.78 -14.60
N LEU A 683 -8.55 -47.72 -14.87
CA LEU A 683 -9.55 -48.18 -13.89
C LEU A 683 -8.89 -48.90 -12.71
N LEU A 684 -7.93 -49.79 -12.97
CA LEU A 684 -7.15 -50.48 -11.94
C LEU A 684 -6.43 -49.47 -11.05
N LYS A 685 -5.74 -48.49 -11.65
CA LYS A 685 -4.99 -47.45 -10.95
C LYS A 685 -5.91 -46.53 -10.12
N ASN A 686 -7.10 -46.21 -10.63
CA ASN A 686 -8.12 -45.47 -9.88
C ASN A 686 -8.69 -46.28 -8.71
N MET A 687 -8.88 -47.59 -8.85
CA MET A 687 -9.24 -48.46 -7.72
C MET A 687 -8.15 -48.46 -6.66
N THR A 688 -6.88 -48.66 -7.03
CA THR A 688 -5.74 -48.61 -6.08
C THR A 688 -5.60 -47.25 -5.40
N LEU A 689 -5.78 -46.14 -6.12
CA LEU A 689 -5.77 -44.80 -5.53
C LEU A 689 -6.91 -44.60 -4.52
N LYS A 690 -8.10 -45.14 -4.81
CA LYS A 690 -9.24 -45.10 -3.90
C LYS A 690 -9.02 -45.95 -2.65
N GLU A 691 -8.41 -47.13 -2.78
CA GLU A 691 -8.00 -47.95 -1.63
C GLU A 691 -6.96 -47.22 -0.76
N ASN A 692 -5.92 -46.67 -1.38
CA ASN A 692 -4.90 -45.87 -0.68
C ASN A 692 -5.50 -44.66 0.06
N LEU A 693 -6.46 -43.96 -0.55
CA LEU A 693 -7.20 -42.86 0.10
C LEU A 693 -8.01 -43.35 1.30
N ASN A 694 -8.68 -44.50 1.20
CA ASN A 694 -9.42 -45.09 2.32
C ASN A 694 -8.47 -45.51 3.46
N THR A 695 -7.30 -46.07 3.15
CA THR A 695 -6.26 -46.40 4.15
C THR A 695 -5.72 -45.15 4.83
N LEU A 696 -5.43 -44.09 4.07
CA LEU A 696 -4.99 -42.80 4.61
C LEU A 696 -6.07 -42.16 5.48
N ALA A 697 -7.34 -42.20 5.08
CA ALA A 697 -8.46 -41.71 5.89
C ALA A 697 -8.57 -42.48 7.22
N GLY A 698 -8.44 -43.81 7.19
CA GLY A 698 -8.44 -44.64 8.39
C GLY A 698 -7.28 -44.37 9.35
N GLU A 699 -6.07 -44.10 8.82
CA GLU A 699 -4.92 -43.75 9.66
C GLU A 699 -5.01 -42.30 10.17
N ILE A 700 -5.59 -41.36 9.41
CA ILE A 700 -5.92 -40.00 9.89
C ILE A 700 -6.94 -40.08 11.03
N ASP A 701 -8.00 -40.89 10.89
CA ASP A 701 -8.97 -41.11 11.95
C ASP A 701 -8.30 -41.73 13.20
N ARG A 702 -7.40 -42.71 13.02
CA ARG A 702 -6.62 -43.31 14.11
C ARG A 702 -5.73 -42.29 14.82
N LEU A 703 -5.00 -41.45 14.08
CA LEU A 703 -4.16 -40.38 14.64
C LEU A 703 -5.01 -39.33 15.36
N ASN A 704 -6.17 -38.95 14.82
CA ASN A 704 -7.12 -38.06 15.49
C ASN A 704 -7.70 -38.66 16.79
N HIS A 705 -7.85 -39.98 16.88
CA HIS A 705 -8.22 -40.67 18.12
C HIS A 705 -7.06 -40.83 19.12
N GLN A 706 -5.80 -40.80 18.67
CA GLN A 706 -4.61 -40.77 19.54
C GLN A 706 -4.23 -39.36 20.01
N SER A 707 -4.69 -38.32 19.31
CA SER A 707 -4.47 -36.91 19.65
C SER A 707 -5.53 -36.32 20.61
N LYS A 708 -6.41 -37.16 21.16
CA LYS A 708 -7.40 -36.85 22.19
C LYS A 708 -7.15 -37.69 23.44
#